data_AF-A0AAW1V7H2-F1
#
_entry.id   AF-A0AAW1V7H2-F1
#
_cell.length_a   1.000
_cell.length_b   1.000
_cell.length_c   1.000
_cell.angle_alpha   90.00
_cell.angle_beta   90.00
_cell.angle_gamma   90.00
#
_symmetry.space_group_name_H-M   'P 1'
#
loop_
_entity.id
_entity.type
_entity.pdbx_description
1 polymer ?
#
loop_
_entity_poly.entity_id
_entity_poly.type
_entity_poly.pdbx_seq_one_letter_code
_entity_poly.pdbx_strand_id
1 'polypeptide(L)'
;MVVVSDSWVKNVATFPTPAMNEMDMIITNNETKMYAKAVLICRQNSHPFQDRTLCLDDHVKVGRAVARARAKPNNAIFDCKVLSRNHAMLWYDNGKFFLQDTKSSNGTFVNNNKLTPETEHHEVSSGDIVQFGVDVIENNRKVTHGCIIATLKLYLPDGKEAKASPSISENNRYGMVPLDELYKLNKIIQDASAREECLQKKLDKLHCMLQSAKSATSTCWASYVGEERLLSRIATLETQLSQANKNWTEDKCKQELSKIQDANVSYQVATIETLERLHTEKLDVVAYVKELEIKKNTIEEEGSRAKKQAIALQKELDELLKNYIEEQKTSEKIRTEYETKIQDLQTQLNEKNELMFALETKMDSNIKTNGCNIKDELEKSNFICPEDDLKIKKEMLENEEQENSPNSHVEEPSYITLTVGPVQSQNFEEYETNIENENGLTDSDDNHKTWTDSEDSTTEEPVMKEKLKKDVKFDLPENDKSKNSDDEEVGEKEIEEESVEDNEIKLVDNIDSKTLKYHFQSTQNELKKRIESLDQLCKSNQLKVDELENILSEERKLHAEVKVENELLKEELQKHKTDLEKTNEENRELKNEVNILLASKEVGAGDAVSENIVEKEDVKSIEKIQKVVSYEELVSVEEELVILKERFSQVNEDKVKLKRDIDELRKEYNLVRNQSHNTTFFYVAPLVLIVLYLLVSKILS
;
A
#
# COMPACT_ATOMS: atom_id res chain seq x y z
N MET A 1 -21.02 -60.38 -30.05
CA MET A 1 -19.99 -59.63 -30.81
C MET A 1 -19.29 -58.74 -29.79
N VAL A 2 -18.00 -58.89 -29.43
CA VAL A 2 -16.79 -59.17 -30.25
C VAL A 2 -16.56 -57.98 -31.19
N VAL A 3 -15.47 -57.20 -31.13
CA VAL A 3 -14.05 -57.47 -30.76
C VAL A 3 -13.46 -56.39 -29.82
N VAL A 4 -12.49 -56.78 -28.98
CA VAL A 4 -11.51 -55.90 -28.31
C VAL A 4 -10.16 -55.98 -29.04
N SER A 5 -9.43 -54.87 -29.20
CA SER A 5 -8.03 -54.92 -29.61
C SER A 5 -7.22 -53.75 -29.04
N ASP A 6 -6.12 -54.08 -28.37
CA ASP A 6 -5.19 -53.16 -27.70
C ASP A 6 -4.43 -52.23 -28.66
N SER A 7 -4.02 -51.05 -28.18
CA SER A 7 -2.60 -50.65 -28.22
C SER A 7 -2.26 -49.37 -27.43
N TRP A 8 -1.25 -49.51 -26.56
CA TRP A 8 -0.22 -48.52 -26.21
C TRP A 8 -0.54 -47.37 -25.24
N VAL A 9 -0.37 -47.71 -23.95
CA VAL A 9 0.04 -46.77 -22.89
C VAL A 9 1.56 -46.56 -22.95
N LYS A 10 2.02 -45.30 -23.03
CA LYS A 10 3.24 -44.77 -22.37
C LYS A 10 3.58 -43.32 -22.79
N ASN A 11 3.61 -42.41 -21.82
CA ASN A 11 4.79 -41.60 -21.43
C ASN A 11 4.39 -40.30 -20.72
N VAL A 12 4.50 -40.30 -19.39
CA VAL A 12 4.59 -39.07 -18.58
C VAL A 12 6.06 -38.63 -18.58
N ALA A 13 6.33 -37.37 -18.92
CA ALA A 13 7.69 -36.84 -18.97
C ALA A 13 8.27 -36.71 -17.54
N THR A 14 9.34 -37.46 -17.28
CA THR A 14 10.23 -37.28 -16.13
C THR A 14 11.59 -36.80 -16.64
N PHE A 15 12.18 -35.82 -15.97
CA PHE A 15 13.42 -35.18 -16.41
C PHE A 15 14.64 -36.11 -16.23
N PRO A 16 15.48 -36.32 -17.25
CA PRO A 16 16.64 -37.20 -17.14
C PRO A 16 17.90 -36.48 -16.64
N THR A 17 18.61 -37.13 -15.72
CA THR A 17 20.04 -36.89 -15.43
C THR A 17 20.93 -37.36 -16.58
N PRO A 18 21.99 -36.62 -16.97
CA PRO A 18 22.97 -37.09 -17.93
C PRO A 18 24.07 -37.89 -17.22
N ALA A 19 24.15 -39.19 -17.52
CA ALA A 19 25.32 -40.01 -17.23
C ALA A 19 26.21 -40.11 -18.47
N MET A 20 27.51 -39.86 -18.25
CA MET A 20 28.70 -40.34 -18.96
C MET A 20 28.53 -40.87 -20.40
N ASN A 21 29.18 -40.20 -21.36
CA ASN A 21 29.73 -40.84 -22.54
C ASN A 21 31.26 -40.72 -22.48
N GLU A 22 31.94 -41.86 -22.56
CA GLU A 22 33.40 -41.92 -22.70
C GLU A 22 33.81 -41.48 -24.10
N MET A 23 34.91 -40.72 -24.18
CA MET A 23 35.71 -40.64 -25.40
C MET A 23 37.18 -40.63 -24.98
N ASP A 24 37.89 -41.69 -25.33
CA ASP A 24 39.27 -41.92 -24.92
C ASP A 24 40.22 -40.84 -25.46
N MET A 25 40.68 -39.96 -24.57
CA MET A 25 41.99 -39.33 -24.75
C MET A 25 43.03 -40.13 -23.99
N ILE A 26 43.86 -40.81 -24.78
CA ILE A 26 45.04 -41.59 -24.41
C ILE A 26 45.79 -40.95 -23.23
N ILE A 27 45.67 -41.59 -22.05
CA ILE A 27 46.49 -41.24 -20.89
C ILE A 27 47.91 -41.72 -21.18
N THR A 28 48.77 -40.79 -21.60
CA THR A 28 50.22 -40.98 -21.47
C THR A 28 50.56 -40.79 -20.00
N ASN A 29 51.11 -41.83 -19.37
CA ASN A 29 51.52 -41.81 -17.97
C ASN A 29 52.60 -40.75 -17.74
N ASN A 30 52.17 -39.59 -17.27
CA ASN A 30 53.02 -38.63 -16.56
C ASN A 30 52.40 -38.42 -15.18
N GLU A 31 53.21 -38.64 -14.15
CA GLU A 31 52.83 -38.48 -12.74
C GLU A 31 52.18 -37.11 -12.53
N THR A 32 50.89 -37.09 -12.20
CA THR A 32 50.15 -35.85 -11.94
C THR A 32 50.55 -35.28 -10.59
N LYS A 33 51.74 -34.69 -10.54
CA LYS A 33 52.18 -33.78 -9.49
C LYS A 33 51.11 -32.71 -9.35
N MET A 34 50.25 -32.85 -8.34
CA MET A 34 49.18 -31.89 -8.11
C MET A 34 49.79 -30.62 -7.54
N TYR A 35 49.44 -29.48 -8.11
CA TYR A 35 49.97 -28.17 -7.74
C TYR A 35 48.91 -27.34 -7.05
N ALA A 36 49.34 -26.42 -6.18
CA ALA A 36 48.48 -25.42 -5.60
C ALA A 36 47.91 -24.51 -6.69
N LYS A 37 46.64 -24.12 -6.58
CA LYS A 37 45.95 -23.28 -7.58
C LYS A 37 45.31 -22.07 -6.92
N ALA A 38 45.37 -20.92 -7.58
CA ALA A 38 44.61 -19.74 -7.20
C ALA A 38 43.68 -19.32 -8.33
N VAL A 39 42.40 -19.17 -8.04
CA VAL A 39 41.40 -18.64 -8.97
C VAL A 39 41.07 -17.21 -8.56
N LEU A 40 41.29 -16.26 -9.48
CA LEU A 40 40.90 -14.85 -9.33
C LEU A 40 39.57 -14.65 -10.04
N ILE A 41 38.50 -14.39 -9.27
CA ILE A 41 37.15 -14.18 -9.78
C ILE A 41 36.87 -12.67 -9.87
N CYS A 42 36.46 -12.17 -11.04
CA CYS A 42 36.20 -10.74 -11.26
C CYS A 42 35.00 -10.25 -10.43
N ARG A 43 35.15 -9.15 -9.68
CA ARG A 43 34.02 -8.51 -8.96
C ARG A 43 33.34 -7.45 -9.83
N GLN A 44 32.08 -7.14 -9.51
CA GLN A 44 31.25 -6.16 -10.24
C GLN A 44 31.83 -4.74 -10.26
N ASN A 45 32.61 -4.38 -9.23
CA ASN A 45 33.29 -3.08 -9.11
C ASN A 45 34.73 -3.08 -9.65
N SER A 46 35.16 -4.15 -10.33
CA SER A 46 36.46 -4.23 -10.99
C SER A 46 36.40 -3.67 -12.41
N HIS A 47 37.54 -3.18 -12.91
CA HIS A 47 37.80 -3.18 -14.33
C HIS A 47 37.62 -4.61 -14.91
N PRO A 48 36.85 -4.82 -16.00
CA PRO A 48 36.47 -6.16 -16.44
C PRO A 48 37.66 -7.05 -16.81
N PHE A 49 37.66 -8.27 -16.30
CA PHE A 49 38.57 -9.34 -16.76
C PHE A 49 37.87 -10.71 -16.70
N GLN A 50 38.33 -11.66 -17.51
CA GLN A 50 37.89 -13.05 -17.42
C GLN A 50 38.64 -13.76 -16.29
N ASP A 51 37.90 -14.48 -15.44
CA ASP A 51 38.43 -15.25 -14.32
C ASP A 51 39.72 -16.00 -14.65
N ARG A 52 40.72 -15.90 -13.77
CA ARG A 52 42.06 -16.45 -13.98
C ARG A 52 42.28 -17.66 -13.10
N THR A 53 42.77 -18.77 -13.66
CA THR A 53 43.22 -19.94 -12.90
C THR A 53 44.74 -20.04 -12.98
N LEU A 54 45.39 -19.76 -11.86
CA LEU A 54 46.85 -19.72 -11.72
C LEU A 54 47.34 -21.03 -11.10
N CYS A 55 48.34 -21.68 -11.70
CA CYS A 55 49.11 -22.72 -11.02
C CYS A 55 50.25 -22.04 -10.25
N LEU A 56 50.40 -22.35 -8.96
CA LEU A 56 51.36 -21.73 -8.04
C LEU A 56 52.57 -22.64 -7.75
N ASP A 57 53.04 -23.33 -8.78
CA ASP A 57 54.26 -24.16 -8.78
C ASP A 57 55.51 -23.29 -8.51
N ASP A 58 55.50 -22.09 -9.09
CA ASP A 58 56.49 -21.02 -9.00
C ASP A 58 55.79 -19.71 -8.61
N HIS A 59 56.58 -18.66 -8.32
CA HIS A 59 56.05 -17.33 -8.00
C HIS A 59 55.29 -16.71 -9.18
N VAL A 60 53.97 -16.56 -9.06
CA VAL A 60 53.12 -15.98 -10.10
C VAL A 60 53.06 -14.47 -9.96
N LYS A 61 53.58 -13.81 -11.00
CA LYS A 61 53.65 -12.37 -11.12
C LYS A 61 52.30 -11.76 -11.53
N VAL A 62 51.80 -10.83 -10.72
CA VAL A 62 50.66 -9.96 -11.01
C VAL A 62 51.15 -8.67 -11.69
N GLY A 63 50.49 -8.25 -12.78
CA GLY A 63 50.82 -6.96 -13.39
C GLY A 63 50.13 -6.65 -14.71
N ARG A 64 50.49 -5.49 -15.28
CA ARG A 64 49.94 -4.99 -16.54
C ARG A 64 50.52 -5.71 -17.77
N ALA A 65 49.66 -5.96 -18.75
CA ALA A 65 50.03 -6.49 -20.06
C ALA A 65 51.11 -5.63 -20.76
N VAL A 66 52.02 -6.31 -21.45
CA VAL A 66 53.09 -5.72 -22.27
C VAL A 66 53.35 -6.60 -23.49
N ALA A 67 54.04 -6.10 -24.51
CA ALA A 67 54.30 -6.84 -25.76
C ALA A 67 54.87 -8.26 -25.54
N ARG A 68 55.71 -8.45 -24.50
CA ARG A 68 56.32 -9.74 -24.11
C ARG A 68 55.47 -10.62 -23.19
N ALA A 69 54.42 -10.08 -22.56
CA ALA A 69 53.56 -10.80 -21.62
C ALA A 69 52.10 -10.33 -21.81
N ARG A 70 51.33 -11.11 -22.56
CA ARG A 70 49.91 -10.85 -22.84
C ARG A 70 49.03 -11.48 -21.76
N ALA A 71 47.86 -10.88 -21.56
CA ALA A 71 46.82 -11.38 -20.68
C ALA A 71 46.28 -12.74 -21.18
N LYS A 72 46.21 -13.75 -20.30
CA LYS A 72 45.72 -15.11 -20.59
C LYS A 72 44.91 -15.66 -19.40
N PRO A 73 43.96 -16.59 -19.60
CA PRO A 73 43.20 -17.19 -18.49
C PRO A 73 44.07 -17.93 -17.47
N ASN A 74 45.29 -18.33 -17.84
CA ASN A 74 46.25 -19.01 -16.96
C ASN A 74 47.33 -18.11 -16.35
N ASN A 75 47.19 -16.78 -16.41
CA ASN A 75 48.16 -15.86 -15.80
C ASN A 75 47.49 -14.65 -15.10
N ALA A 76 48.23 -14.03 -14.17
CA ALA A 76 47.78 -12.84 -13.45
C ALA A 76 48.17 -11.54 -14.20
N ILE A 77 48.11 -11.57 -15.54
CA ILE A 77 48.40 -10.42 -16.39
C ILE A 77 47.08 -9.81 -16.88
N PHE A 78 46.93 -8.51 -16.62
CA PHE A 78 45.71 -7.74 -16.88
C PHE A 78 45.98 -6.62 -17.86
N ASP A 79 45.04 -6.35 -18.77
CA ASP A 79 45.10 -5.20 -19.67
C ASP A 79 44.54 -3.94 -18.99
N CYS A 80 45.13 -3.58 -17.85
CA CYS A 80 44.63 -2.52 -16.98
C CYS A 80 45.70 -1.43 -16.80
N LYS A 81 45.39 -0.21 -17.24
CA LYS A 81 46.35 0.91 -17.28
C LYS A 81 46.90 1.30 -15.90
N VAL A 82 46.07 1.23 -14.85
CA VAL A 82 46.45 1.60 -13.47
C VAL A 82 47.32 0.56 -12.76
N LEU A 83 47.53 -0.63 -13.34
CA LEU A 83 48.50 -1.60 -12.83
C LEU A 83 49.92 -1.27 -13.29
N SER A 84 50.87 -1.64 -12.43
CA SER A 84 52.31 -1.62 -12.71
C SER A 84 52.69 -2.88 -13.50
N ARG A 85 53.80 -2.83 -14.27
CA ARG A 85 54.26 -4.00 -15.05
C ARG A 85 54.69 -5.17 -14.16
N ASN A 86 55.21 -4.83 -12.98
CA ASN A 86 55.40 -5.70 -11.83
C ASN A 86 54.59 -5.02 -10.73
N HIS A 87 53.46 -5.59 -10.31
CA HIS A 87 52.55 -4.94 -9.36
C HIS A 87 52.53 -5.70 -8.04
N ALA A 88 52.27 -7.00 -8.10
CA ALA A 88 52.36 -7.89 -6.94
C ALA A 88 52.94 -9.26 -7.34
N MET A 89 53.24 -10.08 -6.34
CA MET A 89 53.63 -11.47 -6.49
C MET A 89 52.70 -12.34 -5.64
N LEU A 90 52.19 -13.43 -6.19
CA LEU A 90 51.39 -14.44 -5.50
C LEU A 90 52.09 -15.80 -5.61
N TRP A 91 52.30 -16.49 -4.50
CA TRP A 91 52.90 -17.83 -4.48
C TRP A 91 52.33 -18.67 -3.34
N TYR A 92 52.65 -19.95 -3.36
CA TYR A 92 52.31 -20.92 -2.33
C TYR A 92 53.61 -21.44 -1.70
N ASP A 93 53.69 -21.42 -0.37
CA ASP A 93 54.83 -21.95 0.38
C ASP A 93 54.38 -22.52 1.74
N ASN A 94 55.03 -23.59 2.19
CA ASN A 94 54.84 -24.19 3.52
C ASN A 94 53.36 -24.37 3.98
N GLY A 95 52.46 -24.71 3.04
CA GLY A 95 51.04 -24.92 3.33
C GLY A 95 50.15 -23.67 3.22
N LYS A 96 50.73 -22.49 3.00
CA LYS A 96 50.09 -21.18 3.01
C LYS A 96 50.24 -20.46 1.67
N PHE A 97 49.38 -19.50 1.41
CA PHE A 97 49.45 -18.65 0.22
C PHE A 97 49.87 -17.24 0.64
N PHE A 98 50.73 -16.62 -0.16
CA PHE A 98 51.30 -15.32 0.18
C PHE A 98 51.19 -14.34 -0.99
N LEU A 99 50.80 -13.11 -0.67
CA LEU A 99 50.75 -11.98 -1.59
C LEU A 99 51.72 -10.89 -1.12
N GLN A 100 52.49 -10.31 -2.04
CA GLN A 100 53.43 -9.22 -1.77
C GLN A 100 53.28 -8.11 -2.81
N ASP A 101 53.18 -6.86 -2.38
CA ASP A 101 53.26 -5.70 -3.27
C ASP A 101 54.71 -5.47 -3.72
N THR A 102 54.97 -5.49 -5.03
CA THR A 102 56.33 -5.33 -5.58
C THR A 102 56.67 -3.86 -5.81
N LYS A 103 56.43 -3.00 -4.80
CA LYS A 103 56.54 -1.53 -4.86
C LYS A 103 55.71 -0.94 -6.01
N SER A 104 54.42 -1.29 -6.05
CA SER A 104 53.52 -0.81 -7.08
C SER A 104 53.22 0.68 -6.93
N SER A 105 52.94 1.35 -8.07
CA SER A 105 52.70 2.80 -8.09
C SER A 105 51.40 3.21 -7.38
N ASN A 106 50.40 2.34 -7.44
CA ASN A 106 49.04 2.61 -6.96
C ASN A 106 48.64 1.74 -5.74
N GLY A 107 49.50 0.83 -5.29
CA GLY A 107 49.28 -0.06 -4.15
C GLY A 107 48.50 -1.33 -4.47
N THR A 108 48.81 -2.39 -3.71
CA THR A 108 48.03 -3.62 -3.58
C THR A 108 47.28 -3.60 -2.25
N PHE A 109 46.06 -4.12 -2.22
CA PHE A 109 45.19 -4.16 -1.04
C PHE A 109 44.59 -5.55 -0.85
N VAL A 110 44.43 -5.99 0.39
CA VAL A 110 43.76 -7.23 0.79
C VAL A 110 42.68 -6.88 1.82
N ASN A 111 41.42 -7.24 1.55
CA ASN A 111 40.26 -6.91 2.40
C ASN A 111 40.25 -5.42 2.81
N ASN A 112 40.42 -4.54 1.81
CA ASN A 112 40.53 -3.07 1.91
C ASN A 112 41.77 -2.53 2.65
N ASN A 113 42.62 -3.37 3.25
CA ASN A 113 43.87 -2.95 3.89
C ASN A 113 44.99 -2.87 2.85
N LYS A 114 45.69 -1.72 2.78
CA LYS A 114 46.82 -1.53 1.88
C LYS A 114 48.04 -2.32 2.37
N LEU A 115 48.61 -3.16 1.52
CA LEU A 115 49.88 -3.82 1.82
C LEU A 115 51.01 -2.78 1.79
N THR A 116 51.80 -2.71 2.86
CA THR A 116 53.03 -1.92 2.87
C THR A 116 54.17 -2.74 2.27
N PRO A 117 55.02 -2.15 1.40
CA PRO A 117 56.16 -2.86 0.79
C PRO A 117 57.29 -3.20 1.79
N GLU A 118 57.08 -2.93 3.09
CA GLU A 118 57.97 -3.26 4.21
C GLU A 118 57.54 -4.54 4.96
N THR A 119 56.29 -4.97 4.79
CA THR A 119 55.87 -6.30 5.26
C THR A 119 56.37 -7.32 4.26
N GLU A 120 57.25 -8.23 4.70
CA GLU A 120 57.98 -9.13 3.78
C GLU A 120 57.00 -9.88 2.88
N HIS A 121 56.04 -10.61 3.45
CA HIS A 121 55.03 -11.38 2.72
C HIS A 121 53.71 -11.40 3.51
N HIS A 122 52.56 -11.12 2.87
CA HIS A 122 51.24 -11.14 3.52
C HIS A 122 50.52 -12.46 3.25
N GLU A 123 50.12 -13.20 4.29
CA GLU A 123 49.34 -14.43 4.13
C GLU A 123 47.92 -14.12 3.65
N VAL A 124 47.43 -14.87 2.66
CA VAL A 124 46.08 -14.74 2.09
C VAL A 124 45.37 -16.10 2.11
N SER A 125 44.05 -16.09 2.29
CA SER A 125 43.21 -17.30 2.40
C SER A 125 42.13 -17.34 1.31
N SER A 126 41.46 -18.49 1.17
CA SER A 126 40.33 -18.59 0.24
C SER A 126 39.17 -17.69 0.71
N GLY A 127 38.60 -16.91 -0.21
CA GLY A 127 37.55 -15.92 0.06
C GLY A 127 38.03 -14.48 0.20
N ASP A 128 39.34 -14.22 0.37
CA ASP A 128 39.85 -12.85 0.52
C ASP A 128 39.66 -12.02 -0.77
N ILE A 129 39.37 -10.73 -0.58
CA ILE A 129 39.23 -9.76 -1.68
C ILE A 129 40.57 -9.07 -1.90
N VAL A 130 41.14 -9.22 -3.09
CA VAL A 130 42.37 -8.53 -3.50
C VAL A 130 42.06 -7.43 -4.50
N GLN A 131 42.68 -6.27 -4.29
CA GLN A 131 42.59 -5.13 -5.18
C GLN A 131 44.00 -4.69 -5.61
N PHE A 132 44.18 -4.50 -6.91
CA PHE A 132 45.42 -4.07 -7.53
C PHE A 132 45.23 -2.67 -8.14
N GLY A 133 45.86 -1.68 -7.54
CA GLY A 133 45.74 -0.26 -7.87
C GLY A 133 44.47 0.41 -7.34
N VAL A 134 44.29 1.66 -7.74
CA VAL A 134 43.12 2.50 -7.45
C VAL A 134 42.63 3.14 -8.75
N ASP A 135 41.37 3.57 -8.77
CA ASP A 135 40.78 4.21 -9.95
C ASP A 135 41.44 5.58 -10.20
N VAL A 136 41.83 5.84 -11.46
CA VAL A 136 42.52 7.08 -11.86
C VAL A 136 41.73 7.78 -12.95
N ILE A 137 41.42 9.06 -12.73
CA ILE A 137 40.71 9.93 -13.69
C ILE A 137 41.74 10.74 -14.48
N GLU A 138 41.71 10.69 -15.81
CA GLU A 138 42.55 11.54 -16.64
C GLU A 138 41.88 12.90 -16.91
N ASN A 139 42.37 13.95 -16.25
CA ASN A 139 41.85 15.32 -16.35
C ASN A 139 41.67 15.82 -17.80
N ASN A 140 42.56 15.43 -18.72
CA ASN A 140 42.53 15.90 -20.11
C ASN A 140 41.43 15.25 -20.97
N ARG A 141 40.80 14.15 -20.51
CA ARG A 141 39.83 13.38 -21.31
C ARG A 141 38.54 13.00 -20.55
N LYS A 142 38.46 13.26 -19.24
CA LYS A 142 37.36 12.81 -18.36
C LYS A 142 37.10 11.30 -18.42
N VAL A 143 38.14 10.51 -18.73
CA VAL A 143 38.08 9.04 -18.74
C VAL A 143 38.60 8.51 -17.41
N THR A 144 37.81 7.68 -16.75
CA THR A 144 38.22 6.95 -15.55
C THR A 144 38.78 5.59 -15.94
N HIS A 145 40.00 5.29 -15.51
CA HIS A 145 40.61 3.97 -15.62
C HIS A 145 40.43 3.22 -14.29
N GLY A 146 39.56 2.22 -14.28
CA GLY A 146 39.28 1.40 -13.10
C GLY A 146 40.43 0.46 -12.73
N CYS A 147 40.52 0.12 -11.44
CA CYS A 147 41.44 -0.86 -10.87
C CYS A 147 40.95 -2.32 -11.00
N ILE A 148 41.82 -3.30 -10.73
CA ILE A 148 41.45 -4.73 -10.76
C ILE A 148 41.05 -5.16 -9.34
N ILE A 149 39.83 -5.70 -9.19
CA ILE A 149 39.31 -6.20 -7.91
C ILE A 149 38.84 -7.66 -8.12
N ALA A 150 39.45 -8.58 -7.39
CA ALA A 150 39.20 -10.01 -7.50
C ALA A 150 38.85 -10.63 -6.15
N THR A 151 38.03 -11.68 -6.17
CA THR A 151 37.90 -12.59 -5.01
C THR A 151 38.81 -13.78 -5.25
N LEU A 152 39.68 -14.09 -4.29
CA LEU A 152 40.55 -15.27 -4.34
C LEU A 152 39.76 -16.53 -3.98
N LYS A 153 39.94 -17.60 -4.77
CA LYS A 153 39.73 -18.97 -4.30
C LYS A 153 41.02 -19.75 -4.38
N LEU A 154 41.45 -20.34 -3.28
CA LEU A 154 42.77 -20.96 -3.14
C LEU A 154 42.61 -22.46 -2.91
N TYR A 155 43.31 -23.28 -3.69
CA TYR A 155 43.26 -24.73 -3.64
C TYR A 155 44.66 -25.27 -3.33
N LEU A 156 44.74 -26.13 -2.31
CA LEU A 156 45.97 -26.81 -1.94
C LEU A 156 46.39 -27.83 -3.01
N PRO A 157 47.64 -28.32 -3.00
CA PRO A 157 48.07 -29.44 -3.83
C PRO A 157 47.19 -30.69 -3.70
N ASP A 158 46.52 -30.88 -2.56
CA ASP A 158 45.56 -31.97 -2.31
C ASP A 158 44.17 -31.73 -2.97
N GLY A 159 44.04 -30.74 -3.85
CA GLY A 159 42.79 -30.36 -4.54
C GLY A 159 41.72 -29.72 -3.66
N LYS A 160 41.84 -29.82 -2.33
CA LYS A 160 40.95 -29.20 -1.35
C LYS A 160 41.10 -27.68 -1.34
N GLU A 161 39.97 -26.98 -1.23
CA GLU A 161 39.97 -25.53 -1.00
C GLU A 161 40.62 -25.22 0.36
N ALA A 162 41.47 -24.20 0.39
CA ALA A 162 42.13 -23.74 1.60
C ALA A 162 41.10 -23.14 2.56
N LYS A 163 41.31 -23.33 3.87
CA LYS A 163 40.39 -22.79 4.89
C LYS A 163 40.25 -21.27 4.73
N ALA A 164 39.03 -20.77 4.90
CA ALA A 164 38.77 -19.33 4.93
C ALA A 164 39.47 -18.66 6.12
N SER A 165 39.77 -17.36 5.98
CA SER A 165 40.56 -16.57 6.94
C SER A 165 40.05 -16.71 8.39
N PRO A 166 40.95 -16.84 9.40
CA PRO A 166 40.56 -16.94 10.81
C PRO A 166 39.83 -15.70 11.34
N SER A 167 39.88 -14.57 10.61
CA SER A 167 39.09 -13.36 10.85
C SER A 167 37.56 -13.57 10.83
N ILE A 168 37.06 -14.74 10.41
CA ILE A 168 35.63 -15.10 10.44
C ILE A 168 35.35 -16.26 11.43
N SER A 169 36.36 -16.89 12.04
CA SER A 169 36.19 -18.17 12.76
C SER A 169 36.66 -18.22 14.23
N GLU A 170 36.76 -17.07 14.92
CA GLU A 170 36.79 -17.03 16.40
C GLU A 170 35.81 -16.00 16.99
N ASN A 171 34.51 -16.32 17.00
CA ASN A 171 33.67 -16.22 18.20
C ASN A 171 32.22 -16.66 17.94
N ASN A 172 31.94 -17.95 18.15
CA ASN A 172 30.56 -18.41 18.33
C ASN A 172 30.09 -18.13 19.79
N ARG A 173 30.02 -16.84 20.14
CA ARG A 173 29.38 -16.34 21.37
C ARG A 173 28.33 -15.32 20.98
N TYR A 174 27.06 -15.70 21.11
CA TYR A 174 25.98 -14.73 21.12
C TYR A 174 26.17 -13.75 22.28
N GLY A 175 26.15 -12.45 22.00
CA GLY A 175 25.76 -11.43 22.99
C GLY A 175 26.86 -10.81 23.86
N MET A 176 27.91 -10.23 23.29
CA MET A 176 28.43 -8.94 23.79
C MET A 176 29.27 -8.23 22.72
N VAL A 177 28.66 -7.25 22.05
CA VAL A 177 29.41 -6.23 21.30
C VAL A 177 30.15 -5.36 22.34
N PRO A 178 31.46 -5.11 22.20
CA PRO A 178 32.18 -4.21 23.11
C PRO A 178 31.50 -2.84 23.15
N LEU A 179 31.27 -2.31 24.35
CA LEU A 179 30.51 -1.07 24.51
C LEU A 179 31.14 0.10 23.75
N ASP A 180 32.48 0.15 23.66
CA ASP A 180 33.23 1.11 22.84
C ASP A 180 32.96 0.99 21.33
N GLU A 181 32.75 -0.23 20.82
CA GLU A 181 32.41 -0.46 19.41
C GLU A 181 30.96 -0.08 19.13
N LEU A 182 30.05 -0.35 20.08
CA LEU A 182 28.67 0.10 20.00
C LEU A 182 28.56 1.63 20.05
N TYR A 183 29.35 2.31 20.90
CA TYR A 183 29.44 3.78 20.92
C TYR A 183 30.06 4.35 19.64
N LYS A 184 31.12 3.74 19.09
CA LYS A 184 31.70 4.15 17.80
C LYS A 184 30.70 3.97 16.66
N LEU A 185 29.97 2.85 16.63
CA LEU A 185 28.93 2.58 15.64
C LEU A 185 27.78 3.58 15.77
N ASN A 186 27.27 3.81 16.98
CA ASN A 186 26.23 4.82 17.23
C ASN A 186 26.69 6.22 16.80
N LYS A 187 27.94 6.60 17.08
CA LYS A 187 28.52 7.86 16.59
C LYS A 187 28.58 7.91 15.06
N ILE A 188 29.01 6.84 14.39
CA ILE A 188 29.05 6.78 12.92
C ILE A 188 27.64 6.87 12.32
N ILE A 189 26.64 6.25 12.96
CA ILE A 189 25.22 6.34 12.56
C ILE A 189 24.70 7.77 12.75
N GLN A 190 25.01 8.43 13.87
CA GLN A 190 24.66 9.84 14.11
C GLN A 190 25.35 10.79 13.11
N ASP A 191 26.67 10.62 12.88
CA ASP A 191 27.44 11.39 11.91
C ASP A 191 26.96 11.12 10.45
N ALA A 192 26.41 9.94 10.17
CA ALA A 192 25.79 9.61 8.88
C ALA A 192 24.41 10.27 8.75
N SER A 193 23.54 10.15 9.75
CA SER A 193 22.20 10.75 9.78
C SER A 193 22.26 12.28 9.69
N ALA A 194 23.16 12.94 10.44
CA ALA A 194 23.35 14.39 10.35
C ALA A 194 23.89 14.84 8.98
N ARG A 195 24.71 14.01 8.32
CA ARG A 195 25.20 14.26 6.95
C ARG A 195 24.08 14.09 5.93
N GLU A 196 23.24 13.08 6.10
CA GLU A 196 22.06 12.81 5.27
C GLU A 196 21.05 13.96 5.38
N GLU A 197 20.73 14.43 6.59
CA GLU A 197 19.87 15.59 6.83
C GLU A 197 20.44 16.87 6.18
N CYS A 198 21.77 17.07 6.26
CA CYS A 198 22.44 18.19 5.58
C CYS A 198 22.35 18.10 4.04
N LEU A 199 22.44 16.89 3.49
CA LEU A 199 22.28 16.65 2.05
C LEU A 199 20.82 16.84 1.62
N GLN A 200 19.86 16.37 2.41
CA GLN A 200 18.43 16.58 2.18
C GLN A 200 18.10 18.07 2.13
N LYS A 201 18.51 18.85 3.14
CA LYS A 201 18.32 20.32 3.16
C LYS A 201 18.95 21.04 1.96
N LYS A 202 20.08 20.54 1.44
CA LYS A 202 20.71 21.05 0.21
C LYS A 202 19.93 20.66 -1.05
N LEU A 203 19.43 19.43 -1.11
CA LEU A 203 18.57 18.94 -2.19
C LEU A 203 17.27 19.76 -2.24
N ASP A 204 16.62 19.98 -1.10
CA ASP A 204 15.39 20.78 -0.99
C ASP A 204 15.66 22.22 -1.43
N LYS A 205 16.77 22.83 -1.02
CA LYS A 205 17.13 24.18 -1.48
C LYS A 205 17.40 24.24 -2.98
N LEU A 206 18.07 23.23 -3.56
CA LEU A 206 18.25 23.11 -5.01
C LEU A 206 16.92 22.91 -5.73
N HIS A 207 16.01 22.11 -5.17
CA HIS A 207 14.66 21.89 -5.71
C HIS A 207 13.84 23.19 -5.71
N CYS A 208 13.84 23.95 -4.61
CA CYS A 208 13.21 25.27 -4.56
C CYS A 208 13.79 26.23 -5.60
N MET A 209 15.13 26.30 -5.74
CA MET A 209 15.76 27.18 -6.74
C MET A 209 15.44 26.76 -8.18
N LEU A 210 15.41 25.44 -8.45
CA LEU A 210 15.04 24.89 -9.76
C LEU A 210 13.56 25.16 -10.07
N GLN A 211 12.67 25.04 -9.09
CA GLN A 211 11.25 25.36 -9.25
C GLN A 211 11.03 26.86 -9.47
N SER A 212 11.75 27.74 -8.74
CA SER A 212 11.73 29.19 -8.99
C SER A 212 12.29 29.57 -10.36
N ALA A 213 13.34 28.89 -10.83
CA ALA A 213 13.88 29.10 -12.17
C ALA A 213 12.89 28.61 -13.25
N LYS A 214 12.21 27.49 -13.02
CA LYS A 214 11.16 26.96 -13.91
C LYS A 214 9.95 27.90 -13.98
N SER A 215 9.49 28.45 -12.85
CA SER A 215 8.40 29.42 -12.86
C SER A 215 8.82 30.72 -13.53
N ALA A 216 9.99 31.27 -13.20
CA ALA A 216 10.50 32.51 -13.81
C ALA A 216 10.69 32.39 -15.33
N THR A 217 11.25 31.27 -15.80
CA THR A 217 11.38 31.01 -17.25
C THR A 217 10.00 30.85 -17.91
N SER A 218 9.06 30.12 -17.29
CA SER A 218 7.68 30.00 -17.81
C SER A 218 6.98 31.36 -17.91
N THR A 219 7.16 32.25 -16.93
CA THR A 219 6.63 33.62 -16.96
C THR A 219 7.29 34.44 -18.06
N CYS A 220 8.63 34.40 -18.21
CA CYS A 220 9.34 35.06 -19.31
C CYS A 220 8.87 34.57 -20.68
N TRP A 221 8.69 33.26 -20.88
CA TRP A 221 8.14 32.71 -22.12
C TRP A 221 6.72 33.22 -22.40
N ALA A 222 5.85 33.26 -21.38
CA ALA A 222 4.49 33.80 -21.52
C ALA A 222 4.49 35.30 -21.87
N SER A 223 5.32 36.10 -21.21
CA SER A 223 5.49 37.53 -21.52
C SER A 223 6.05 37.77 -22.91
N TYR A 224 7.08 37.02 -23.32
CA TYR A 224 7.69 37.12 -24.65
C TYR A 224 6.70 36.74 -25.77
N VAL A 225 5.96 35.63 -25.62
CA VAL A 225 4.90 35.25 -26.56
C VAL A 225 3.76 36.29 -26.58
N GLY A 226 3.46 36.91 -25.43
CA GLY A 226 2.54 38.04 -25.35
C GLY A 226 3.01 39.26 -26.16
N GLU A 227 4.28 39.64 -26.00
CA GLU A 227 4.92 40.74 -26.73
C GLU A 227 4.95 40.47 -28.25
N GLU A 228 5.39 39.29 -28.69
CA GLU A 228 5.37 38.90 -30.11
C GLU A 228 3.95 38.94 -30.71
N ARG A 229 2.93 38.54 -29.95
CA ARG A 229 1.52 38.66 -30.38
C ARG A 229 1.05 40.12 -30.46
N LEU A 230 1.49 40.98 -29.55
CA LEU A 230 1.21 42.42 -29.59
C LEU A 230 1.92 43.09 -30.77
N LEU A 231 3.20 42.80 -31.01
CA LEU A 231 3.98 43.30 -32.15
C LEU A 231 3.37 42.84 -33.48
N SER A 232 2.99 41.56 -33.59
CA SER A 232 2.24 41.05 -34.74
C SER A 232 0.92 41.79 -34.92
N ARG A 233 0.15 42.03 -33.85
CA ARG A 233 -1.10 42.79 -33.92
C ARG A 233 -0.86 44.24 -34.35
N ILE A 234 0.16 44.91 -33.82
CA ILE A 234 0.57 46.26 -34.24
C ILE A 234 0.90 46.27 -35.73
N ALA A 235 1.74 45.37 -36.24
CA ALA A 235 2.06 45.29 -37.66
C ALA A 235 0.81 45.06 -38.55
N THR A 236 -0.16 44.24 -38.10
CA THR A 236 -1.43 44.10 -38.82
C THR A 236 -2.27 45.38 -38.78
N LEU A 237 -2.29 46.10 -37.64
CA LEU A 237 -3.00 47.36 -37.49
C LEU A 237 -2.37 48.48 -38.31
N GLU A 238 -1.05 48.58 -38.37
CA GLU A 238 -0.31 49.50 -39.24
C GLU A 238 -0.59 49.21 -40.72
N THR A 239 -0.63 47.93 -41.09
CA THR A 239 -1.00 47.49 -42.44
C THR A 239 -2.45 47.87 -42.77
N GLN A 240 -3.38 47.60 -41.84
CA GLN A 240 -4.78 47.98 -41.95
C GLN A 240 -4.95 49.51 -42.04
N LEU A 241 -4.20 50.29 -41.23
CA LEU A 241 -4.22 51.76 -41.22
C LEU A 241 -3.65 52.33 -42.52
N SER A 242 -2.58 51.74 -43.06
CA SER A 242 -2.00 52.09 -44.37
C SER A 242 -2.95 51.81 -45.54
N GLN A 243 -3.73 50.72 -45.47
CA GLN A 243 -4.79 50.40 -46.44
C GLN A 243 -6.01 51.33 -46.28
N ALA A 244 -6.42 51.57 -45.04
CA ALA A 244 -7.47 52.51 -44.65
C ALA A 244 -7.21 53.91 -45.17
N ASN A 245 -6.02 54.47 -44.91
CA ASN A 245 -5.62 55.81 -45.35
C ASN A 245 -5.65 55.97 -46.89
N LYS A 246 -5.64 54.87 -47.65
CA LYS A 246 -5.80 54.85 -49.11
C LYS A 246 -7.24 54.63 -49.58
N ASN A 247 -8.15 54.16 -48.72
CA ASN A 247 -9.45 53.59 -49.11
C ASN A 247 -10.68 54.10 -48.32
N TRP A 248 -10.53 54.96 -47.30
CA TRP A 248 -11.67 55.57 -46.60
C TRP A 248 -12.29 56.69 -47.43
N THR A 249 -13.48 56.45 -47.98
CA THR A 249 -14.43 57.50 -48.34
C THR A 249 -15.33 57.81 -47.14
N GLU A 250 -15.87 59.03 -47.08
CA GLU A 250 -16.75 59.47 -45.99
C GLU A 250 -17.95 58.52 -45.79
N ASP A 251 -18.49 57.97 -46.88
CA ASP A 251 -19.62 57.03 -46.85
C ASP A 251 -19.26 55.66 -46.27
N LYS A 252 -18.05 55.14 -46.53
CA LYS A 252 -17.56 53.95 -45.80
C LYS A 252 -17.42 54.24 -44.31
N CYS A 253 -16.95 55.44 -43.95
CA CYS A 253 -16.82 55.87 -42.57
C CYS A 253 -18.18 55.85 -41.85
N LYS A 254 -19.22 56.41 -42.49
CA LYS A 254 -20.61 56.38 -42.00
C LYS A 254 -21.17 54.95 -41.92
N GLN A 255 -20.89 54.11 -42.90
CA GLN A 255 -21.38 52.72 -42.93
C GLN A 255 -20.76 51.86 -41.81
N GLU A 256 -19.46 51.96 -41.57
CA GLU A 256 -18.82 51.25 -40.45
C GLU A 256 -19.23 51.83 -39.09
N LEU A 257 -19.45 53.15 -38.99
CA LEU A 257 -20.06 53.76 -37.78
C LEU A 257 -21.44 53.17 -37.49
N SER A 258 -22.32 53.04 -38.49
CA SER A 258 -23.62 52.39 -38.33
C SER A 258 -23.46 50.96 -37.84
N LYS A 259 -22.62 50.14 -38.48
CA LYS A 259 -22.40 48.74 -38.07
C LYS A 259 -21.85 48.61 -36.65
N ILE A 260 -20.91 49.47 -36.26
CA ILE A 260 -20.35 49.48 -34.90
C ILE A 260 -21.44 49.88 -33.89
N GLN A 261 -22.30 50.85 -34.25
CA GLN A 261 -23.40 51.29 -33.40
C GLN A 261 -24.50 50.20 -33.27
N ASP A 262 -24.88 49.56 -34.37
CA ASP A 262 -25.82 48.43 -34.39
C ASP A 262 -25.28 47.23 -33.57
N ALA A 263 -23.99 46.91 -33.73
CA ALA A 263 -23.32 45.89 -32.94
C ALA A 263 -23.25 46.25 -31.45
N ASN A 264 -22.92 47.51 -31.11
CA ASN A 264 -22.88 47.97 -29.71
C ASN A 264 -24.27 47.89 -29.06
N VAL A 265 -25.34 48.32 -29.75
CA VAL A 265 -26.72 48.14 -29.29
C VAL A 265 -27.05 46.66 -29.11
N SER A 266 -26.68 45.79 -30.05
CA SER A 266 -26.89 44.35 -29.94
C SER A 266 -26.14 43.73 -28.75
N TYR A 267 -24.89 44.12 -28.50
CA TYR A 267 -24.14 43.67 -27.33
C TYR A 267 -24.73 44.20 -26.01
N GLN A 268 -25.19 45.45 -25.98
CA GLN A 268 -25.87 46.02 -24.81
C GLN A 268 -27.15 45.25 -24.49
N VAL A 269 -28.01 45.00 -25.48
CA VAL A 269 -29.23 44.19 -25.32
C VAL A 269 -28.90 42.78 -24.83
N ALA A 270 -27.95 42.08 -25.46
CA ALA A 270 -27.56 40.74 -25.02
C ALA A 270 -26.94 40.74 -23.60
N THR A 271 -26.24 41.79 -23.21
CA THR A 271 -25.69 41.95 -21.84
C THR A 271 -26.80 42.20 -20.83
N ILE A 272 -27.79 43.02 -21.17
CA ILE A 272 -28.98 43.27 -20.33
C ILE A 272 -29.78 41.96 -20.17
N GLU A 273 -30.13 41.28 -21.26
CA GLU A 273 -30.87 40.00 -21.22
C GLU A 273 -30.14 38.89 -20.44
N THR A 274 -28.80 38.85 -20.50
CA THR A 274 -28.02 37.89 -19.71
C THR A 274 -27.95 38.28 -18.23
N LEU A 275 -27.81 39.56 -17.91
CA LEU A 275 -27.86 40.06 -16.53
C LEU A 275 -29.24 39.88 -15.89
N GLU A 276 -30.32 40.14 -16.62
CA GLU A 276 -31.70 39.92 -16.18
C GLU A 276 -31.94 38.44 -15.88
N ARG A 277 -31.49 37.54 -16.77
CA ARG A 277 -31.59 36.09 -16.56
C ARG A 277 -30.81 35.61 -15.33
N LEU A 278 -29.55 36.04 -15.20
CA LEU A 278 -28.71 35.73 -14.04
C LEU A 278 -29.31 36.31 -12.74
N HIS A 279 -29.97 37.47 -12.81
CA HIS A 279 -30.67 38.07 -11.68
C HIS A 279 -31.90 37.25 -11.29
N THR A 280 -32.71 36.77 -12.25
CA THR A 280 -33.83 35.86 -11.95
C THR A 280 -33.35 34.53 -11.37
N GLU A 281 -32.33 33.90 -11.97
CA GLU A 281 -31.73 32.65 -11.44
C GLU A 281 -31.18 32.85 -10.02
N LYS A 282 -30.52 33.99 -9.75
CA LYS A 282 -30.05 34.36 -8.41
C LYS A 282 -31.21 34.53 -7.42
N LEU A 283 -32.32 35.15 -7.83
CA LEU A 283 -33.50 35.30 -6.96
C LEU A 283 -34.12 33.95 -6.61
N ASP A 284 -34.25 33.05 -7.60
CA ASP A 284 -34.79 31.69 -7.40
C ASP A 284 -33.89 30.86 -6.47
N VAL A 285 -32.57 30.90 -6.66
CA VAL A 285 -31.61 30.26 -5.76
C VAL A 285 -31.68 30.85 -4.35
N VAL A 286 -31.79 32.18 -4.20
CA VAL A 286 -31.93 32.82 -2.88
C VAL A 286 -33.26 32.45 -2.20
N ALA A 287 -34.35 32.31 -2.96
CA ALA A 287 -35.62 31.81 -2.42
C ALA A 287 -35.50 30.35 -1.94
N TYR A 288 -34.88 29.48 -2.75
CA TYR A 288 -34.64 28.09 -2.41
C TYR A 288 -33.73 27.91 -1.18
N VAL A 289 -32.67 28.72 -1.06
CA VAL A 289 -31.80 28.74 0.13
C VAL A 289 -32.59 29.14 1.39
N LYS A 290 -33.48 30.13 1.31
CA LYS A 290 -34.35 30.50 2.45
C LYS A 290 -35.32 29.38 2.84
N GLU A 291 -35.87 28.65 1.87
CA GLU A 291 -36.68 27.46 2.18
C GLU A 291 -35.86 26.37 2.89
N LEU A 292 -34.63 26.11 2.45
CA LEU A 292 -33.73 25.16 3.10
C LEU A 292 -33.34 25.61 4.51
N GLU A 293 -33.12 26.92 4.72
CA GLU A 293 -32.83 27.49 6.04
C GLU A 293 -34.02 27.35 7.00
N ILE A 294 -35.25 27.58 6.53
CA ILE A 294 -36.47 27.31 7.32
C ILE A 294 -36.58 25.82 7.66
N LYS A 295 -36.39 24.92 6.67
CA LYS A 295 -36.43 23.46 6.87
C LYS A 295 -35.35 22.99 7.87
N LYS A 296 -34.14 23.55 7.78
CA LYS A 296 -33.04 23.30 8.72
C LYS A 296 -33.44 23.72 10.14
N ASN A 297 -33.94 24.95 10.32
CA ASN A 297 -34.35 25.46 11.63
C ASN A 297 -35.47 24.61 12.25
N THR A 298 -36.45 24.13 11.46
CA THR A 298 -37.47 23.21 11.98
C THR A 298 -36.90 21.87 12.46
N ILE A 299 -35.92 21.30 11.74
CA ILE A 299 -35.25 20.06 12.14
C ILE A 299 -34.37 20.27 13.38
N GLU A 300 -33.67 21.40 13.50
CA GLU A 300 -32.88 21.76 14.69
C GLU A 300 -33.77 21.97 15.92
N GLU A 301 -34.97 22.56 15.76
CA GLU A 301 -35.97 22.65 16.83
C GLU A 301 -36.50 21.28 17.24
N GLU A 302 -36.86 20.42 16.29
CA GLU A 302 -37.32 19.06 16.56
C GLU A 302 -36.27 18.21 17.26
N GLY A 303 -35.02 18.24 16.78
CA GLY A 303 -33.87 17.60 17.44
C GLY A 303 -33.63 18.15 18.85
N SER A 304 -33.81 19.46 19.05
CA SER A 304 -33.73 20.09 20.38
C SER A 304 -34.85 19.65 21.33
N ARG A 305 -36.08 19.44 20.81
CA ARG A 305 -37.21 18.92 21.59
C ARG A 305 -36.98 17.44 21.95
N ALA A 306 -36.58 16.62 20.99
CA ALA A 306 -36.25 15.20 21.21
C ALA A 306 -35.11 15.05 22.24
N LYS A 307 -34.04 15.86 22.14
CA LYS A 307 -32.94 15.87 23.12
C LYS A 307 -33.41 16.26 24.53
N LYS A 308 -34.30 17.26 24.67
CA LYS A 308 -34.90 17.62 25.96
C LYS A 308 -35.74 16.48 26.55
N GLN A 309 -36.53 15.79 25.71
CA GLN A 309 -37.34 14.65 26.13
C GLN A 309 -36.47 13.45 26.55
N ALA A 310 -35.39 13.14 25.82
CA ALA A 310 -34.43 12.10 26.20
C ALA A 310 -33.74 12.42 27.55
N ILE A 311 -33.36 13.68 27.79
CA ILE A 311 -32.79 14.12 29.09
C ILE A 311 -33.83 14.02 30.23
N ALA A 312 -35.11 14.29 29.95
CA ALA A 312 -36.17 14.13 30.95
C ALA A 312 -36.38 12.65 31.31
N LEU A 313 -36.51 11.77 30.31
CA LEU A 313 -36.65 10.32 30.50
C LEU A 313 -35.43 9.71 31.22
N GLN A 314 -34.20 10.18 30.92
CA GLN A 314 -33.02 9.75 31.64
C GLN A 314 -33.09 10.10 33.14
N LYS A 315 -33.53 11.33 33.47
CA LYS A 315 -33.69 11.75 34.87
C LYS A 315 -34.79 10.96 35.60
N GLU A 316 -35.90 10.68 34.94
CA GLU A 316 -36.97 9.82 35.48
C GLU A 316 -36.45 8.40 35.74
N LEU A 317 -35.63 7.85 34.84
CA LEU A 317 -34.98 6.54 35.02
C LEU A 317 -33.99 6.56 36.19
N ASP A 318 -33.15 7.59 36.31
CA ASP A 318 -32.19 7.75 37.40
C ASP A 318 -32.90 7.89 38.78
N GLU A 319 -34.04 8.59 38.82
CA GLU A 319 -34.86 8.75 40.02
C GLU A 319 -35.59 7.44 40.40
N LEU A 320 -36.12 6.70 39.41
CA LEU A 320 -36.66 5.36 39.63
C LEU A 320 -35.60 4.37 40.13
N LEU A 321 -34.39 4.39 39.56
CA LEU A 321 -33.26 3.58 40.01
C LEU A 321 -32.91 3.89 41.47
N LYS A 322 -32.88 5.18 41.84
CA LYS A 322 -32.61 5.60 43.22
C LYS A 322 -33.70 5.12 44.18
N ASN A 323 -34.97 5.28 43.83
CA ASN A 323 -36.09 4.82 44.65
C ASN A 323 -36.06 3.29 44.84
N TYR A 324 -35.77 2.54 43.78
CA TYR A 324 -35.59 1.09 43.84
C TYR A 324 -34.43 0.67 44.77
N ILE A 325 -33.30 1.37 44.73
CA ILE A 325 -32.17 1.14 45.65
C ILE A 325 -32.54 1.46 47.11
N GLU A 326 -33.37 2.48 47.35
CA GLU A 326 -33.85 2.80 48.71
C GLU A 326 -34.84 1.74 49.23
N GLU A 327 -35.76 1.24 48.39
CA GLU A 327 -36.69 0.15 48.71
C GLU A 327 -35.99 -1.21 48.90
N GLN A 328 -34.93 -1.48 48.14
CA GLN A 328 -34.07 -2.64 48.35
C GLN A 328 -33.39 -2.57 49.72
N LYS A 329 -32.86 -1.40 50.11
CA LYS A 329 -32.22 -1.20 51.43
C LYS A 329 -33.19 -1.32 52.61
N THR A 330 -34.44 -0.89 52.48
CA THR A 330 -35.44 -1.09 53.54
C THR A 330 -35.85 -2.56 53.64
N SER A 331 -36.00 -3.24 52.50
CA SER A 331 -36.28 -4.68 52.45
C SER A 331 -35.14 -5.52 53.05
N GLU A 332 -33.88 -5.17 52.76
CA GLU A 332 -32.70 -5.81 53.35
C GLU A 332 -32.63 -5.61 54.87
N LYS A 333 -32.92 -4.40 55.39
CA LYS A 333 -33.01 -4.17 56.84
C LYS A 333 -34.05 -5.06 57.50
N ILE A 334 -35.27 -5.06 56.96
CA ILE A 334 -36.39 -5.89 57.45
C ILE A 334 -35.99 -7.38 57.43
N ARG A 335 -35.32 -7.84 56.36
CA ARG A 335 -34.79 -9.20 56.28
C ARG A 335 -33.79 -9.50 57.41
N THR A 336 -32.82 -8.62 57.67
CA THR A 336 -31.85 -8.83 58.76
C THR A 336 -32.48 -8.80 60.15
N GLU A 337 -33.55 -8.02 60.37
CA GLU A 337 -34.33 -8.04 61.60
C GLU A 337 -35.08 -9.38 61.78
N TYR A 338 -35.58 -9.99 60.70
CA TYR A 338 -36.16 -11.33 60.77
C TYR A 338 -35.10 -12.42 60.94
N GLU A 339 -33.94 -12.35 60.28
CA GLU A 339 -32.84 -13.31 60.43
C GLU A 339 -32.29 -13.33 61.86
N THR A 340 -32.09 -12.16 62.50
CA THR A 340 -31.68 -12.09 63.92
C THR A 340 -32.76 -12.67 64.86
N LYS A 341 -34.04 -12.39 64.60
CA LYS A 341 -35.15 -12.93 65.39
C LYS A 341 -35.33 -14.45 65.24
N ILE A 342 -35.00 -15.01 64.08
CA ILE A 342 -34.93 -16.46 63.86
C ILE A 342 -33.77 -17.07 64.65
N GLN A 343 -32.58 -16.42 64.64
CA GLN A 343 -31.43 -16.86 65.44
C GLN A 343 -31.74 -16.85 66.95
N ASP A 344 -32.37 -15.80 67.47
CA ASP A 344 -32.81 -15.71 68.88
C ASP A 344 -33.83 -16.79 69.28
N LEU A 345 -34.72 -17.18 68.35
CA LEU A 345 -35.65 -18.29 68.58
C LEU A 345 -34.95 -19.64 68.52
N GLN A 346 -33.95 -19.81 67.65
CA GLN A 346 -33.13 -21.02 67.58
C GLN A 346 -32.24 -21.20 68.82
N THR A 347 -31.63 -20.14 69.37
CA THR A 347 -30.88 -20.22 70.63
C THR A 347 -31.81 -20.56 71.81
N GLN A 348 -32.97 -19.92 71.92
CA GLN A 348 -33.96 -20.28 72.94
C GLN A 348 -34.46 -21.72 72.80
N LEU A 349 -34.66 -22.22 71.57
CA LEU A 349 -35.03 -23.62 71.33
C LEU A 349 -33.91 -24.57 71.75
N ASN A 350 -32.65 -24.23 71.44
CA ASN A 350 -31.49 -25.02 71.85
C ASN A 350 -31.33 -25.04 73.39
N GLU A 351 -31.46 -23.91 74.08
CA GLU A 351 -31.47 -23.84 75.55
C GLU A 351 -32.58 -24.70 76.17
N LYS A 352 -33.78 -24.70 75.56
CA LYS A 352 -34.90 -25.55 75.98
C LYS A 352 -34.60 -27.04 75.76
N ASN A 353 -33.97 -27.38 74.64
CA ASN A 353 -33.56 -28.75 74.32
C ASN A 353 -32.45 -29.24 75.28
N GLU A 354 -31.47 -28.39 75.63
CA GLU A 354 -30.45 -28.70 76.64
C GLU A 354 -31.07 -28.90 78.03
N LEU A 355 -32.03 -28.06 78.43
CA LEU A 355 -32.76 -28.22 79.68
C LEU A 355 -33.61 -29.50 79.70
N MET A 356 -34.24 -29.85 78.58
CA MET A 356 -34.95 -31.12 78.42
C MET A 356 -34.00 -32.32 78.56
N PHE A 357 -32.87 -32.31 77.86
CA PHE A 357 -31.84 -33.35 77.95
C PHE A 357 -31.27 -33.48 79.38
N ALA A 358 -31.09 -32.34 80.08
CA ALA A 358 -30.68 -32.30 81.48
C ALA A 358 -31.77 -32.77 82.48
N LEU A 359 -33.03 -32.82 82.07
CA LEU A 359 -34.14 -33.40 82.83
C LEU A 359 -34.32 -34.89 82.52
N GLU A 360 -34.18 -35.30 81.26
CA GLU A 360 -34.17 -36.71 80.84
C GLU A 360 -33.04 -37.49 81.51
N THR A 361 -31.81 -36.97 81.48
CA THR A 361 -30.68 -37.58 82.20
C THR A 361 -30.89 -37.67 83.72
N LYS A 362 -31.69 -36.77 84.33
CA LYS A 362 -32.12 -36.85 85.74
C LYS A 362 -33.25 -37.85 85.97
N MET A 363 -34.16 -38.04 85.02
CA MET A 363 -35.13 -39.13 85.08
C MET A 363 -34.44 -40.49 84.92
N ASP A 364 -33.56 -40.66 83.93
CA ASP A 364 -32.85 -41.92 83.69
C ASP A 364 -31.96 -42.34 84.86
N SER A 365 -31.35 -41.39 85.57
CA SER A 365 -30.60 -41.67 86.80
C SER A 365 -31.53 -42.05 87.97
N ASN A 366 -32.68 -41.39 88.14
CA ASN A 366 -33.69 -41.80 89.13
C ASN A 366 -34.36 -43.15 88.79
N ILE A 367 -34.58 -43.46 87.51
CA ILE A 367 -35.09 -44.75 87.04
C ILE A 367 -34.03 -45.85 87.27
N LYS A 368 -32.74 -45.55 87.14
CA LYS A 368 -31.66 -46.49 87.50
C LYS A 368 -31.55 -46.74 89.01
N THR A 369 -31.79 -45.75 89.87
CA THR A 369 -31.73 -45.94 91.34
C THR A 369 -32.99 -46.58 91.92
N ASN A 370 -34.18 -46.24 91.41
CA ASN A 370 -35.46 -46.75 91.94
C ASN A 370 -36.02 -47.96 91.14
N GLY A 371 -35.57 -48.17 89.90
CA GLY A 371 -36.02 -49.26 89.02
C GLY A 371 -35.31 -50.60 89.23
N CYS A 372 -34.42 -50.72 90.22
CA CYS A 372 -33.72 -51.98 90.53
C CYS A 372 -34.60 -53.01 91.27
N ASN A 373 -35.80 -52.64 91.73
CA ASN A 373 -36.70 -53.51 92.52
C ASN A 373 -38.05 -53.84 91.83
N ILE A 374 -38.25 -53.47 90.56
CA ILE A 374 -39.53 -53.71 89.84
C ILE A 374 -39.33 -54.57 88.57
N LYS A 375 -38.09 -54.95 88.24
CA LYS A 375 -37.79 -55.77 87.05
C LYS A 375 -38.14 -57.27 87.19
N ASP A 376 -38.38 -57.76 88.40
CA ASP A 376 -38.50 -59.21 88.66
C ASP A 376 -39.97 -59.73 88.80
N GLU A 377 -40.99 -58.85 88.79
CA GLU A 377 -42.39 -59.25 89.03
C GLU A 377 -43.38 -58.99 87.88
N LEU A 378 -42.92 -58.54 86.70
CA LEU A 378 -43.78 -58.40 85.50
C LEU A 378 -43.61 -59.49 84.42
N GLU A 379 -42.86 -60.57 84.68
CA GLU A 379 -42.70 -61.70 83.74
C GLU A 379 -43.85 -62.74 83.75
N LYS A 380 -44.98 -62.46 84.42
CA LYS A 380 -46.13 -63.39 84.52
C LYS A 380 -47.50 -62.80 84.17
N SER A 381 -47.52 -61.87 83.24
CA SER A 381 -48.65 -61.67 82.31
C SER A 381 -48.11 -60.99 81.06
N ASN A 382 -48.93 -60.95 79.99
CA ASN A 382 -48.66 -60.17 78.78
C ASN A 382 -47.50 -60.69 77.89
N PHE A 383 -47.47 -60.45 76.57
CA PHE A 383 -48.49 -60.04 75.60
C PHE A 383 -47.83 -60.21 74.23
N ILE A 384 -48.36 -61.06 73.33
CA ILE A 384 -47.81 -61.15 71.97
C ILE A 384 -48.34 -59.96 71.17
N CYS A 385 -47.67 -58.82 71.34
CA CYS A 385 -47.66 -57.75 70.35
C CYS A 385 -46.48 -58.02 69.42
N PRO A 386 -46.70 -58.36 68.14
CA PRO A 386 -45.63 -58.55 67.18
C PRO A 386 -44.78 -57.29 67.03
N GLU A 387 -43.46 -57.48 66.97
CA GLU A 387 -42.43 -56.45 67.12
C GLU A 387 -42.13 -55.70 65.80
N ASP A 388 -43.14 -55.50 64.95
CA ASP A 388 -42.98 -55.00 63.57
C ASP A 388 -43.37 -53.52 63.38
N ASP A 389 -44.21 -52.93 64.24
CA ASP A 389 -44.70 -51.55 64.08
C ASP A 389 -43.68 -50.45 64.44
N LEU A 390 -42.55 -50.80 65.07
CA LEU A 390 -41.45 -49.84 65.33
C LEU A 390 -40.46 -49.70 64.15
N LYS A 391 -40.61 -50.51 63.10
CA LYS A 391 -39.94 -50.29 61.81
C LYS A 391 -40.79 -49.44 60.89
N ILE A 392 -42.08 -49.79 60.76
CA ILE A 392 -43.03 -49.03 59.93
C ILE A 392 -43.20 -47.60 60.45
N LYS A 393 -43.21 -47.37 61.76
CA LYS A 393 -43.32 -46.00 62.32
C LYS A 393 -42.02 -45.19 62.36
N LYS A 394 -40.89 -45.76 61.93
CA LYS A 394 -39.70 -44.98 61.53
C LYS A 394 -39.72 -44.68 60.03
N GLU A 395 -40.07 -45.66 59.20
CA GLU A 395 -40.19 -45.48 57.75
C GLU A 395 -41.39 -44.61 57.32
N MET A 396 -42.35 -44.35 58.23
CA MET A 396 -43.46 -43.38 58.02
C MET A 396 -43.27 -42.02 58.73
N LEU A 397 -42.12 -41.76 59.36
CA LEU A 397 -41.77 -40.43 59.89
C LEU A 397 -40.52 -39.80 59.23
N GLU A 398 -39.79 -40.55 58.40
CA GLU A 398 -38.76 -39.99 57.50
C GLU A 398 -39.30 -39.60 56.10
N ASN A 399 -40.58 -39.83 55.80
CA ASN A 399 -41.14 -39.69 54.45
C ASN A 399 -42.22 -38.58 54.27
N GLU A 400 -42.42 -37.68 55.23
CA GLU A 400 -43.27 -36.47 55.06
C GLU A 400 -42.54 -35.14 55.36
N GLU A 401 -41.23 -35.15 55.65
CA GLU A 401 -40.41 -33.94 55.78
C GLU A 401 -39.14 -33.95 54.90
N GLN A 402 -39.23 -34.31 53.60
CA GLN A 402 -38.21 -33.88 52.61
C GLN A 402 -38.54 -34.01 51.10
N GLU A 403 -39.68 -33.50 50.63
CA GLU A 403 -39.82 -33.03 49.22
C GLU A 403 -40.41 -31.62 49.15
N ASN A 404 -39.68 -30.64 49.71
CA ASN A 404 -39.82 -29.24 49.32
C ASN A 404 -38.52 -28.45 49.58
N SER A 405 -37.51 -28.68 48.74
CA SER A 405 -36.32 -27.81 48.62
C SER A 405 -35.73 -27.94 47.21
N PRO A 406 -35.40 -26.85 46.50
CA PRO A 406 -34.89 -26.94 45.13
C PRO A 406 -33.49 -27.56 45.06
N ASN A 407 -33.33 -28.58 44.22
CA ASN A 407 -32.02 -29.11 43.89
C ASN A 407 -31.40 -28.34 42.71
N SER A 408 -30.30 -27.64 42.98
CA SER A 408 -29.22 -27.53 42.00
C SER A 408 -27.86 -27.55 42.72
N HIS A 409 -27.28 -28.74 42.79
CA HIS A 409 -25.95 -29.00 43.34
C HIS A 409 -24.86 -28.18 42.61
N VAL A 410 -23.83 -27.76 43.37
CA VAL A 410 -22.65 -27.10 42.82
C VAL A 410 -21.60 -28.16 42.47
N GLU A 411 -21.30 -28.31 41.17
CA GLU A 411 -19.99 -28.80 40.71
C GLU A 411 -19.51 -27.90 39.56
N GLU A 412 -18.30 -27.37 39.69
CA GLU A 412 -17.65 -26.52 38.67
C GLU A 412 -17.29 -27.36 37.43
N PRO A 413 -17.33 -26.77 36.22
CA PRO A 413 -16.04 -26.51 35.60
C PRO A 413 -15.95 -25.26 34.69
N SER A 414 -14.70 -24.92 34.35
CA SER A 414 -14.27 -24.02 33.27
C SER A 414 -14.49 -22.51 33.46
N TYR A 415 -13.68 -21.96 34.36
CA TYR A 415 -13.16 -20.61 34.20
C TYR A 415 -12.48 -20.48 32.81
N ILE A 416 -12.96 -19.59 31.94
CA ILE A 416 -12.09 -18.94 30.94
C ILE A 416 -11.84 -17.52 31.42
N THR A 417 -10.65 -17.33 31.99
CA THR A 417 -9.97 -16.04 31.99
C THR A 417 -9.99 -15.42 30.60
N LEU A 418 -10.73 -14.33 30.42
CA LEU A 418 -10.24 -13.23 29.61
C LEU A 418 -9.57 -12.22 30.53
N THR A 419 -8.30 -12.50 30.82
CA THR A 419 -7.38 -11.53 31.40
C THR A 419 -7.25 -10.34 30.45
N VAL A 420 -7.88 -9.21 30.78
CA VAL A 420 -7.35 -7.90 30.40
C VAL A 420 -6.59 -7.38 31.61
N GLY A 421 -5.28 -7.62 31.60
CA GLY A 421 -4.38 -7.15 32.66
C GLY A 421 -4.25 -5.62 32.68
N PRO A 422 -3.77 -5.04 33.78
CA PRO A 422 -3.74 -3.60 33.96
C PRO A 422 -2.65 -2.94 33.12
N VAL A 423 -3.03 -1.95 32.31
CA VAL A 423 -2.16 -0.90 31.79
C VAL A 423 -2.83 0.41 32.22
N GLN A 424 -2.47 0.93 33.39
CA GLN A 424 -1.49 2.01 33.52
C GLN A 424 -1.80 3.20 32.63
N SER A 425 -2.20 4.29 33.30
CA SER A 425 -2.35 5.63 32.74
C SER A 425 -1.13 6.03 31.91
N GLN A 426 -1.34 6.31 30.63
CA GLN A 426 -0.50 7.21 29.86
C GLN A 426 -1.37 8.25 29.16
N ASN A 427 -0.93 9.49 29.27
CA ASN A 427 -1.64 10.67 28.78
C ASN A 427 -1.66 10.69 27.25
N PHE A 428 -2.79 11.02 26.66
CA PHE A 428 -2.93 11.77 25.40
C PHE A 428 -4.28 12.50 25.53
N GLU A 429 -4.25 13.73 26.03
CA GLU A 429 -4.20 14.93 25.17
C GLU A 429 -5.41 15.02 24.24
N GLU A 430 -6.52 15.40 24.85
CA GLU A 430 -7.61 16.12 24.20
C GLU A 430 -7.04 17.48 23.74
N TYR A 431 -6.82 17.66 22.44
CA TYR A 431 -6.45 18.97 21.89
C TYR A 431 -7.71 19.84 21.85
N GLU A 432 -8.04 20.44 22.99
CA GLU A 432 -8.85 21.65 23.01
C GLU A 432 -8.13 22.71 22.18
N THR A 433 -8.73 23.13 21.07
CA THR A 433 -8.33 24.39 20.44
C THR A 433 -8.80 25.54 21.31
N ASN A 434 -7.93 25.96 22.24
CA ASN A 434 -8.10 27.17 23.03
C ASN A 434 -8.35 28.37 22.10
N ILE A 435 -9.61 28.82 22.05
CA ILE A 435 -9.94 30.20 21.74
C ILE A 435 -10.26 30.85 23.08
N GLU A 436 -9.23 31.40 23.71
CA GLU A 436 -9.36 32.16 24.94
C GLU A 436 -10.17 33.44 24.67
N ASN A 437 -11.33 33.55 25.32
CA ASN A 437 -12.03 34.81 25.46
C ASN A 437 -11.47 35.54 26.69
N GLU A 438 -10.58 36.52 26.50
CA GLU A 438 -10.45 37.62 27.46
C GLU A 438 -11.19 38.85 26.96
N ASN A 439 -12.23 39.25 27.71
CA ASN A 439 -12.88 40.55 27.57
C ASN A 439 -12.01 41.62 28.24
N GLY A 440 -11.72 42.72 27.52
CA GLY A 440 -10.72 43.71 27.93
C GLY A 440 -11.06 45.19 27.70
N LEU A 441 -12.34 45.55 27.79
CA LEU A 441 -12.88 46.93 27.96
C LEU A 441 -12.74 47.98 26.83
N THR A 442 -13.85 48.70 26.62
CA THR A 442 -13.98 50.13 26.24
C THR A 442 -13.44 50.61 24.86
N ASP A 443 -14.11 51.50 24.12
CA ASP A 443 -15.34 52.24 24.39
C ASP A 443 -16.16 52.56 23.12
N SER A 444 -17.42 52.87 23.38
CA SER A 444 -18.46 53.50 22.57
C SER A 444 -18.03 54.47 21.45
N ASP A 445 -18.66 54.41 20.26
CA ASP A 445 -19.86 55.23 19.99
C ASP A 445 -20.46 55.05 18.57
N ASP A 446 -21.76 54.76 18.56
CA ASP A 446 -22.83 55.34 17.73
C ASP A 446 -22.77 55.51 16.19
N ASN A 447 -23.77 54.84 15.58
CA ASN A 447 -24.76 55.37 14.64
C ASN A 447 -24.54 55.41 13.10
N HIS A 448 -25.49 54.74 12.41
CA HIS A 448 -26.26 55.16 11.23
C HIS A 448 -25.55 55.96 10.10
N LYS A 449 -25.69 55.62 8.80
CA LYS A 449 -26.97 55.30 8.13
C LYS A 449 -26.77 54.76 6.69
N THR A 450 -27.86 54.22 6.15
CA THR A 450 -28.13 53.75 4.77
C THR A 450 -27.87 54.73 3.60
N TRP A 451 -27.47 54.15 2.45
CA TRP A 451 -27.69 54.62 1.05
C TRP A 451 -26.92 55.92 0.65
N THR A 452 -26.63 56.27 -0.61
CA THR A 452 -27.03 55.86 -1.98
C THR A 452 -25.83 55.88 -2.97
N ASP A 453 -26.06 55.46 -4.22
CA ASP A 453 -25.15 55.59 -5.39
C ASP A 453 -24.71 57.04 -5.70
N SER A 454 -23.54 57.21 -6.35
CA SER A 454 -23.37 57.93 -7.64
C SER A 454 -21.91 58.01 -8.10
N GLU A 455 -21.74 58.19 -9.42
CA GLU A 455 -20.49 58.44 -10.15
C GLU A 455 -19.90 59.84 -9.82
N ASP A 456 -18.57 59.99 -9.84
CA ASP A 456 -17.83 60.81 -10.84
C ASP A 456 -16.31 60.68 -10.65
N SER A 457 -15.58 60.97 -11.72
CA SER A 457 -14.15 61.23 -11.81
C SER A 457 -13.67 62.44 -11.01
N THR A 458 -12.43 62.41 -10.51
CA THR A 458 -11.33 63.33 -10.90
C THR A 458 -10.07 63.17 -10.04
N THR A 459 -8.92 63.15 -10.74
CA THR A 459 -7.62 63.81 -10.48
C THR A 459 -7.05 63.99 -9.05
N GLU A 460 -5.71 63.84 -8.97
CA GLU A 460 -4.76 64.33 -7.95
C GLU A 460 -4.43 63.42 -6.74
N GLU A 461 -3.47 62.51 -6.94
CA GLU A 461 -2.56 62.09 -5.85
C GLU A 461 -1.31 62.99 -5.79
N PRO A 462 -0.87 63.43 -4.59
CA PRO A 462 0.25 64.35 -4.44
C PRO A 462 1.63 63.67 -4.43
N VAL A 463 2.62 64.45 -4.87
CA VAL A 463 4.04 64.07 -4.93
C VAL A 463 4.67 64.00 -3.53
N MET A 464 5.32 62.87 -3.21
CA MET A 464 6.47 62.83 -2.28
C MET A 464 7.67 62.18 -2.97
N LYS A 465 8.66 63.00 -3.32
CA LYS A 465 9.98 62.56 -3.78
C LYS A 465 10.96 62.62 -2.62
N GLU A 466 11.81 61.60 -2.50
CA GLU A 466 13.26 61.63 -2.24
C GLU A 466 13.69 60.22 -1.82
N LYS A 467 14.85 59.64 -2.16
CA LYS A 467 15.95 59.90 -3.11
C LYS A 467 16.92 58.74 -2.84
N LEU A 468 17.41 58.06 -3.88
CA LEU A 468 18.84 57.74 -4.05
C LEU A 468 19.05 56.90 -5.33
N LYS A 469 19.52 57.57 -6.38
CA LYS A 469 20.11 56.95 -7.58
C LYS A 469 21.62 56.79 -7.40
N LYS A 470 22.20 55.77 -8.04
CA LYS A 470 23.52 55.84 -8.66
C LYS A 470 23.53 54.96 -9.93
N ASP A 471 23.39 55.61 -11.07
CA ASP A 471 23.60 55.01 -12.41
C ASP A 471 25.07 55.23 -12.84
N VAL A 472 25.64 54.31 -13.64
CA VAL A 472 26.75 54.61 -14.56
C VAL A 472 26.48 53.92 -15.89
N LYS A 473 26.62 54.67 -16.99
CA LYS A 473 26.29 54.30 -18.38
C LYS A 473 27.36 53.42 -19.05
N PHE A 474 27.01 52.82 -20.19
CA PHE A 474 27.91 52.77 -21.35
C PHE A 474 27.11 52.98 -22.66
N ASP A 475 27.70 53.66 -23.65
CA ASP A 475 27.03 54.19 -24.85
C ASP A 475 27.36 53.38 -26.14
N LEU A 476 26.58 53.60 -27.21
CA LEU A 476 26.74 52.99 -28.55
C LEU A 476 27.98 53.49 -29.33
N PRO A 477 28.31 52.83 -30.45
CA PRO A 477 28.29 53.60 -31.71
C PRO A 477 27.66 52.88 -32.92
N GLU A 478 27.06 53.67 -33.81
CA GLU A 478 26.67 53.30 -35.18
C GLU A 478 27.85 53.48 -36.16
N ASN A 479 27.84 52.81 -37.33
CA ASN A 479 28.34 53.42 -38.57
C ASN A 479 27.78 52.77 -39.85
N ASP A 480 27.89 53.49 -40.97
CA ASP A 480 27.01 53.39 -42.15
C ASP A 480 27.67 52.75 -43.42
N LYS A 481 26.89 52.70 -44.51
CA LYS A 481 27.10 51.90 -45.74
C LYS A 481 28.28 52.30 -46.66
N SER A 482 28.88 51.31 -47.33
CA SER A 482 29.55 51.46 -48.64
C SER A 482 29.47 50.18 -49.51
N LYS A 483 30.23 50.09 -50.62
CA LYS A 483 29.61 49.86 -51.94
C LYS A 483 30.53 49.29 -53.06
N ASN A 484 29.95 48.52 -54.02
CA ASN A 484 30.51 48.11 -55.33
C ASN A 484 31.83 47.27 -55.29
N SER A 485 32.33 46.61 -56.35
CA SER A 485 31.75 45.81 -57.47
C SER A 485 32.89 44.99 -58.15
N ASP A 486 32.57 44.24 -59.21
CA ASP A 486 33.48 43.73 -60.28
C ASP A 486 34.15 42.34 -60.12
N ASP A 487 33.65 41.39 -60.94
CA ASP A 487 34.27 40.35 -61.79
C ASP A 487 35.70 39.82 -61.57
N GLU A 488 35.86 38.48 -61.56
CA GLU A 488 36.59 37.73 -62.62
C GLU A 488 36.35 36.20 -62.54
N GLU A 489 36.85 35.45 -63.53
CA GLU A 489 36.25 34.20 -64.06
C GLU A 489 37.18 32.95 -63.99
N VAL A 490 36.58 31.75 -64.14
CA VAL A 490 37.17 30.45 -64.58
C VAL A 490 38.18 29.72 -63.67
N GLY A 491 37.95 28.40 -63.49
CA GLY A 491 38.95 27.48 -62.92
C GLY A 491 38.45 26.06 -62.59
N GLU A 492 37.87 25.33 -63.56
CA GLU A 492 37.51 23.92 -63.36
C GLU A 492 38.72 23.00 -63.13
N LYS A 493 38.61 22.05 -62.18
CA LYS A 493 39.04 20.66 -62.37
C LYS A 493 38.54 19.72 -61.26
N GLU A 494 37.94 18.62 -61.70
CA GLU A 494 37.62 17.44 -60.90
C GLU A 494 38.90 16.64 -60.58
N ILE A 495 38.89 15.84 -59.50
CA ILE A 495 39.31 14.43 -59.43
C ILE A 495 39.07 13.87 -58.01
N GLU A 496 38.99 12.55 -57.92
CA GLU A 496 38.36 11.74 -56.88
C GLU A 496 39.23 11.42 -55.64
N GLU A 497 38.51 11.12 -54.55
CA GLU A 497 38.74 10.12 -53.46
C GLU A 497 40.06 9.98 -52.64
N GLU A 498 39.82 9.66 -51.35
CA GLU A 498 40.68 9.03 -50.33
C GLU A 498 42.11 9.55 -50.07
N SER A 499 42.32 10.14 -48.89
CA SER A 499 42.93 9.42 -47.75
C SER A 499 43.12 10.31 -46.50
N VAL A 500 43.43 9.67 -45.37
CA VAL A 500 43.62 10.31 -44.05
C VAL A 500 45.03 10.89 -43.91
N GLU A 501 45.14 12.19 -43.60
CA GLU A 501 46.29 12.74 -42.89
C GLU A 501 45.85 13.62 -41.71
N ASP A 502 46.38 13.32 -40.53
CA ASP A 502 46.32 14.19 -39.36
C ASP A 502 47.04 15.51 -39.69
N ASN A 503 46.32 16.64 -39.64
CA ASN A 503 46.94 17.95 -39.57
C ASN A 503 46.49 18.70 -38.34
N GLU A 504 47.48 19.15 -37.55
CA GLU A 504 47.29 20.00 -36.39
C GLU A 504 46.42 21.21 -36.74
N ILE A 505 45.35 21.47 -35.98
CA ILE A 505 44.68 22.76 -36.02
C ILE A 505 45.60 23.79 -35.35
N LYS A 506 46.57 24.27 -36.14
CA LYS A 506 47.13 25.61 -35.94
C LYS A 506 45.98 26.60 -36.15
N LEU A 507 45.85 27.54 -35.22
CA LEU A 507 44.92 28.66 -35.36
C LEU A 507 45.26 29.42 -36.64
N VAL A 508 44.42 29.26 -37.66
CA VAL A 508 44.46 30.08 -38.87
C VAL A 508 43.55 31.27 -38.64
N ASP A 509 44.17 32.40 -38.26
CA ASP A 509 43.53 33.71 -38.17
C ASP A 509 43.22 34.25 -39.58
N ASN A 510 42.32 33.58 -40.31
CA ASN A 510 41.54 34.07 -41.46
C ASN A 510 40.61 32.96 -41.98
N ILE A 511 39.43 32.81 -41.37
CA ILE A 511 38.32 32.08 -41.99
C ILE A 511 37.48 33.11 -42.73
N ASP A 512 37.30 32.95 -44.05
CA ASP A 512 36.48 33.89 -44.84
C ASP A 512 35.04 33.96 -44.28
N SER A 513 34.53 35.19 -44.17
CA SER A 513 33.23 35.52 -43.60
C SER A 513 32.09 34.77 -44.32
N LYS A 514 32.24 34.52 -45.63
CA LYS A 514 31.29 33.70 -46.42
C LYS A 514 31.26 32.25 -45.94
N THR A 515 32.41 31.64 -45.66
CA THR A 515 32.53 30.25 -45.20
C THR A 515 31.95 30.09 -43.80
N LEU A 516 32.29 30.99 -42.88
CA LEU A 516 31.72 30.98 -41.52
C LEU A 516 30.20 31.19 -41.53
N LYS A 517 29.70 32.09 -42.38
CA LYS A 517 28.26 32.31 -42.60
C LYS A 517 27.57 31.07 -43.17
N TYR A 518 28.21 30.35 -44.12
CA TYR A 518 27.65 29.12 -44.67
C TYR A 518 27.56 28.00 -43.64
N HIS A 519 28.60 27.79 -42.81
CA HIS A 519 28.54 26.83 -41.71
C HIS A 519 27.47 27.21 -40.66
N PHE A 520 27.36 28.49 -40.29
CA PHE A 520 26.31 28.97 -39.39
C PHE A 520 24.91 28.75 -39.98
N GLN A 521 24.70 29.05 -41.26
CA GLN A 521 23.41 28.87 -41.92
C GLN A 521 23.06 27.39 -42.16
N SER A 522 24.07 26.53 -42.40
CA SER A 522 23.89 25.07 -42.51
C SER A 522 23.46 24.48 -41.16
N THR A 523 24.21 24.76 -40.09
CA THR A 523 23.89 24.32 -38.71
C THR A 523 22.55 24.89 -38.22
N GLN A 524 22.21 26.14 -38.56
CA GLN A 524 20.90 26.71 -38.26
C GLN A 524 19.75 25.99 -39.00
N ASN A 525 19.97 25.56 -40.25
CA ASN A 525 18.99 24.79 -41.02
C ASN A 525 18.85 23.35 -40.49
N GLU A 526 19.94 22.74 -40.03
CA GLU A 526 19.93 21.43 -39.38
C GLU A 526 19.18 21.47 -38.03
N LEU A 527 19.44 22.50 -37.22
CA LEU A 527 18.67 22.80 -36.00
C LEU A 527 17.18 23.00 -36.28
N LYS A 528 16.81 23.75 -37.32
CA LYS A 528 15.41 23.92 -37.74
C LYS A 528 14.75 22.58 -38.07
N LYS A 529 15.38 21.76 -38.92
CA LYS A 529 14.89 20.39 -39.23
C LYS A 529 14.76 19.54 -37.97
N ARG A 530 15.69 19.68 -37.01
CA ARG A 530 15.62 18.92 -35.76
C ARG A 530 14.46 19.37 -34.87
N ILE A 531 14.24 20.68 -34.73
CA ILE A 531 13.09 21.26 -34.03
C ILE A 531 11.77 20.79 -34.67
N GLU A 532 11.68 20.83 -35.99
CA GLU A 532 10.50 20.40 -36.75
C GLU A 532 10.20 18.89 -36.56
N SER A 533 11.25 18.05 -36.52
CA SER A 533 11.11 16.62 -36.18
C SER A 533 10.66 16.37 -34.74
N LEU A 534 11.06 17.24 -33.80
CA LEU A 534 10.66 17.15 -32.39
C LEU A 534 9.24 17.66 -32.19
N ASP A 535 8.81 18.71 -32.88
CA ASP A 535 7.44 19.23 -32.85
C ASP A 535 6.44 18.21 -33.42
N GLN A 536 6.79 17.51 -34.50
CA GLN A 536 6.01 16.38 -35.01
C GLN A 536 5.90 15.24 -33.98
N LEU A 537 7.00 14.91 -33.28
CA LEU A 537 7.00 13.88 -32.23
C LEU A 537 6.14 14.30 -31.03
N CYS A 538 6.23 15.56 -30.60
CA CYS A 538 5.40 16.13 -29.53
C CYS A 538 3.92 16.08 -29.88
N LYS A 539 3.53 16.46 -31.11
CA LYS A 539 2.14 16.36 -31.59
C LYS A 539 1.63 14.93 -31.61
N SER A 540 2.45 13.97 -32.06
CA SER A 540 2.08 12.54 -32.03
C SER A 540 1.92 12.00 -30.60
N ASN A 541 2.76 12.45 -29.67
CA ASN A 541 2.67 12.06 -28.27
C ASN A 541 1.48 12.73 -27.56
N GLN A 542 1.16 13.98 -27.89
CA GLN A 542 -0.01 14.68 -27.35
C GLN A 542 -1.30 13.92 -27.70
N LEU A 543 -1.49 13.57 -28.98
CA LEU A 543 -2.66 12.80 -29.43
C LEU A 543 -2.80 11.45 -28.70
N LYS A 544 -1.69 10.77 -28.38
CA LYS A 544 -1.70 9.53 -27.59
C LYS A 544 -2.04 9.75 -26.12
N VAL A 545 -1.64 10.88 -25.55
CA VAL A 545 -2.04 11.25 -24.18
C VAL A 545 -3.54 11.53 -24.15
N ASP A 546 -4.05 12.32 -25.10
CA ASP A 546 -5.48 12.63 -25.21
C ASP A 546 -6.32 11.34 -25.43
N GLU A 547 -5.82 10.37 -26.21
CA GLU A 547 -6.44 9.04 -26.40
C GLU A 547 -6.44 8.20 -25.11
N LEU A 548 -5.33 8.16 -24.37
CA LEU A 548 -5.23 7.47 -23.08
C LEU A 548 -6.10 8.11 -21.99
N GLU A 549 -6.22 9.44 -21.98
CA GLU A 549 -7.10 10.15 -21.04
C GLU A 549 -8.59 9.83 -21.30
N ASN A 550 -8.98 9.71 -22.58
CA ASN A 550 -10.33 9.27 -22.94
C ASN A 550 -10.62 7.83 -22.46
N ILE A 551 -9.74 6.87 -22.75
CA ILE A 551 -9.87 5.47 -22.29
C ILE A 551 -9.97 5.40 -20.77
N LEU A 552 -9.10 6.13 -20.06
CA LEU A 552 -9.09 6.18 -18.60
C LEU A 552 -10.34 6.88 -18.02
N SER A 553 -10.99 7.77 -18.78
CA SER A 553 -12.29 8.34 -18.41
C SER A 553 -13.45 7.34 -18.59
N GLU A 554 -13.36 6.44 -19.57
CA GLU A 554 -14.35 5.38 -19.81
C GLU A 554 -14.23 4.27 -18.77
N GLU A 555 -13.02 3.79 -18.48
CA GLU A 555 -12.78 2.83 -17.38
C GLU A 555 -13.30 3.35 -16.03
N ARG A 556 -13.13 4.65 -15.74
CA ARG A 556 -13.64 5.27 -14.52
C ARG A 556 -15.16 5.27 -14.42
N LYS A 557 -15.88 5.47 -15.54
CA LYS A 557 -17.35 5.39 -15.58
C LYS A 557 -17.80 3.95 -15.36
N LEU A 558 -17.20 3.01 -16.08
CA LEU A 558 -17.54 1.60 -16.01
C LEU A 558 -17.25 1.01 -14.62
N HIS A 559 -16.15 1.42 -13.97
CA HIS A 559 -15.87 1.10 -12.57
C HIS A 559 -16.89 1.72 -11.60
N ALA A 560 -17.39 2.94 -11.86
CA ALA A 560 -18.42 3.56 -11.03
C ALA A 560 -19.77 2.82 -11.14
N GLU A 561 -20.16 2.41 -12.35
CA GLU A 561 -21.36 1.60 -12.60
C GLU A 561 -21.27 0.24 -11.90
N VAL A 562 -20.16 -0.50 -12.09
CA VAL A 562 -19.90 -1.78 -11.41
C VAL A 562 -19.88 -1.62 -9.89
N LYS A 563 -19.41 -0.49 -9.35
CA LYS A 563 -19.45 -0.24 -7.89
C LYS A 563 -20.88 -0.12 -7.38
N VAL A 564 -21.75 0.62 -8.08
CA VAL A 564 -23.17 0.77 -7.72
C VAL A 564 -23.90 -0.58 -7.81
N GLU A 565 -23.64 -1.37 -8.85
CA GLU A 565 -24.20 -2.73 -8.99
C GLU A 565 -23.78 -3.66 -7.85
N ASN A 566 -22.50 -3.61 -7.42
CA ASN A 566 -22.02 -4.37 -6.27
C ASN A 566 -22.63 -3.90 -4.93
N GLU A 567 -22.94 -2.61 -4.78
CA GLU A 567 -23.63 -2.09 -3.60
C GLU A 567 -25.08 -2.59 -3.55
N LEU A 568 -25.81 -2.58 -4.68
CA LEU A 568 -27.17 -3.14 -4.79
C LEU A 568 -27.20 -4.65 -4.53
N LEU A 569 -26.30 -5.43 -5.15
CA LEU A 569 -26.20 -6.88 -4.92
C LEU A 569 -25.90 -7.22 -3.45
N LYS A 570 -25.18 -6.35 -2.74
CA LYS A 570 -24.89 -6.51 -1.31
C LYS A 570 -26.12 -6.26 -0.45
N GLU A 571 -26.94 -5.27 -0.81
CA GLU A 571 -28.24 -5.02 -0.15
C GLU A 571 -29.23 -6.17 -0.39
N GLU A 572 -29.34 -6.69 -1.62
CA GLU A 572 -30.15 -7.87 -1.93
C GLU A 572 -29.70 -9.11 -1.14
N LEU A 573 -28.39 -9.36 -1.05
CA LEU A 573 -27.84 -10.47 -0.27
C LEU A 573 -28.10 -10.31 1.23
N GLN A 574 -28.06 -9.08 1.76
CA GLN A 574 -28.38 -8.80 3.15
C GLN A 574 -29.88 -9.03 3.45
N LYS A 575 -30.77 -8.65 2.52
CA LYS A 575 -32.21 -8.93 2.61
C LYS A 575 -32.50 -10.45 2.58
N HIS A 576 -31.92 -11.17 1.63
CA HIS A 576 -32.06 -12.63 1.59
C HIS A 576 -31.53 -13.33 2.84
N LYS A 577 -30.49 -12.77 3.50
CA LYS A 577 -30.02 -13.28 4.79
C LYS A 577 -31.04 -13.08 5.90
N THR A 578 -31.68 -11.90 6.00
CA THR A 578 -32.73 -11.66 7.01
C THR A 578 -33.97 -12.52 6.77
N ASP A 579 -34.34 -12.76 5.51
CA ASP A 579 -35.47 -13.64 5.17
C ASP A 579 -35.16 -15.11 5.52
N LEU A 580 -33.91 -15.55 5.35
CA LEU A 580 -33.44 -16.88 5.77
C LEU A 580 -33.39 -17.02 7.30
N GLU A 581 -32.99 -15.99 8.03
CA GLU A 581 -33.00 -15.99 9.50
C GLU A 581 -34.44 -16.08 10.04
N LYS A 582 -35.37 -15.31 9.46
CA LYS A 582 -36.81 -15.35 9.81
C LYS A 582 -37.44 -16.72 9.55
N THR A 583 -37.23 -17.29 8.36
CA THR A 583 -37.76 -18.62 8.01
C THR A 583 -37.14 -19.75 8.83
N ASN A 584 -35.89 -19.61 9.30
CA ASN A 584 -35.31 -20.58 10.24
C ASN A 584 -35.96 -20.52 11.64
N GLU A 585 -36.30 -19.33 12.14
CA GLU A 585 -37.00 -19.22 13.43
C GLU A 585 -38.46 -19.71 13.32
N GLU A 586 -39.18 -19.40 12.24
CA GLU A 586 -40.51 -19.98 11.96
C GLU A 586 -40.47 -21.52 11.90
N ASN A 587 -39.45 -22.11 11.28
CA ASN A 587 -39.24 -23.57 11.29
C ASN A 587 -38.93 -24.13 12.68
N ARG A 588 -38.27 -23.34 13.55
CA ARG A 588 -37.96 -23.73 14.93
C ARG A 588 -39.20 -23.69 15.81
N GLU A 589 -40.05 -22.67 15.66
CA GLU A 589 -41.35 -22.56 16.31
C GLU A 589 -42.26 -23.73 15.93
N LEU A 590 -42.43 -24.00 14.63
CA LEU A 590 -43.20 -25.15 14.14
C LEU A 590 -42.65 -26.50 14.67
N LYS A 591 -41.33 -26.64 14.78
CA LYS A 591 -40.71 -27.85 15.35
C LYS A 591 -40.99 -28.00 16.85
N ASN A 592 -41.03 -26.91 17.60
CA ASN A 592 -41.43 -26.92 19.00
C ASN A 592 -42.92 -27.28 19.15
N GLU A 593 -43.79 -26.73 18.30
CA GLU A 593 -45.22 -27.02 18.30
C GLU A 593 -45.51 -28.49 17.96
N VAL A 594 -44.82 -29.06 16.95
CA VAL A 594 -44.88 -30.50 16.63
C VAL A 594 -44.42 -31.36 17.82
N ASN A 595 -43.37 -30.98 18.54
CA ASN A 595 -42.92 -31.71 19.72
C ASN A 595 -43.96 -31.68 20.86
N ILE A 596 -44.65 -30.56 21.07
CA ILE A 596 -45.74 -30.43 22.05
C ILE A 596 -46.95 -31.31 21.66
N LEU A 597 -47.27 -31.38 20.36
CA LEU A 597 -48.33 -32.25 19.83
C LEU A 597 -47.97 -33.75 19.92
N LEU A 598 -46.69 -34.10 19.85
CA LEU A 598 -46.23 -35.48 20.10
C LEU A 598 -46.32 -35.84 21.59
N ALA A 599 -45.84 -34.97 22.49
CA ALA A 599 -45.90 -35.21 23.93
C ALA A 599 -47.34 -35.36 24.45
N SER A 600 -48.27 -34.55 23.96
CA SER A 600 -49.70 -34.66 24.30
C SER A 600 -50.38 -35.92 23.72
N LYS A 601 -49.82 -36.52 22.65
CA LYS A 601 -50.30 -37.78 22.08
C LYS A 601 -49.81 -39.01 22.87
N GLU A 602 -48.62 -38.95 23.46
CA GLU A 602 -48.06 -40.04 24.28
C GLU A 602 -48.74 -40.17 25.66
N VAL A 603 -49.30 -39.08 26.19
CA VAL A 603 -50.10 -39.11 27.45
C VAL A 603 -51.52 -39.67 27.24
N GLY A 604 -52.00 -39.77 26.00
CA GLY A 604 -53.37 -40.17 25.66
C GLY A 604 -53.62 -41.68 25.49
N ALA A 605 -52.68 -42.55 25.85
CA ALA A 605 -52.75 -44.00 25.64
C ALA A 605 -52.93 -44.80 26.95
N GLY A 606 -53.86 -44.38 27.82
CA GLY A 606 -54.09 -44.99 29.13
C GLY A 606 -55.53 -44.90 29.64
N ASP A 607 -56.24 -46.02 29.52
CA ASP A 607 -57.50 -46.38 30.20
C ASP A 607 -58.82 -45.67 29.81
N ALA A 608 -59.97 -46.28 30.18
CA ALA A 608 -61.17 -46.26 29.33
C ALA A 608 -62.54 -45.98 30.02
N VAL A 609 -63.53 -45.65 29.18
CA VAL A 609 -65.00 -45.71 29.39
C VAL A 609 -65.67 -44.72 30.37
N SER A 610 -66.49 -43.80 29.82
CA SER A 610 -67.89 -43.60 30.26
C SER A 610 -68.72 -42.82 29.23
N GLU A 611 -70.03 -43.03 29.21
CA GLU A 611 -70.96 -42.55 28.17
C GLU A 611 -71.56 -41.15 28.46
N ASN A 612 -72.05 -40.50 27.39
CA ASN A 612 -73.15 -39.53 27.35
C ASN A 612 -73.11 -38.30 28.28
N ILE A 613 -73.04 -37.10 27.67
CA ILE A 613 -74.21 -36.20 27.57
C ILE A 613 -73.98 -35.13 26.50
N VAL A 614 -75.07 -34.76 25.83
CA VAL A 614 -75.19 -33.76 24.76
C VAL A 614 -75.32 -32.35 25.37
N GLU A 615 -74.58 -31.35 24.86
CA GLU A 615 -75.06 -30.09 24.23
C GLU A 615 -73.98 -28.97 24.20
N LYS A 616 -73.91 -28.25 23.08
CA LYS A 616 -73.29 -26.90 22.89
C LYS A 616 -71.77 -26.75 23.13
N GLU A 617 -70.98 -26.80 22.04
CA GLU A 617 -70.05 -25.69 21.66
C GLU A 617 -69.38 -25.84 20.27
N ASP A 618 -69.30 -27.05 19.70
CA ASP A 618 -68.46 -27.37 18.52
C ASP A 618 -68.89 -26.85 17.13
N VAL A 619 -69.67 -25.76 17.04
CA VAL A 619 -70.01 -25.15 15.73
C VAL A 619 -69.01 -24.05 15.32
N LYS A 620 -68.27 -23.44 16.26
CA LYS A 620 -67.34 -22.34 15.97
C LYS A 620 -65.94 -22.76 15.48
N SER A 621 -65.53 -23.99 15.74
CA SER A 621 -64.17 -24.46 15.42
C SER A 621 -64.03 -24.93 13.96
N ILE A 622 -65.10 -25.50 13.39
CA ILE A 622 -65.10 -26.08 12.03
C ILE A 622 -65.15 -24.98 10.95
N GLU A 623 -65.84 -23.86 11.22
CA GLU A 623 -65.93 -22.73 10.29
C GLU A 623 -64.59 -21.98 10.09
N LYS A 624 -63.62 -22.19 11.00
CA LYS A 624 -62.27 -21.59 10.93
C LYS A 624 -61.29 -22.34 10.03
N ILE A 625 -61.54 -23.63 9.76
CA ILE A 625 -60.67 -24.49 8.94
C ILE A 625 -61.00 -24.34 7.43
N GLN A 626 -62.13 -23.72 7.09
CA GLN A 626 -62.54 -23.44 5.71
C GLN A 626 -62.34 -21.98 5.29
N LYS A 627 -61.24 -21.36 5.72
CA LYS A 627 -60.78 -20.09 5.14
C LYS A 627 -59.94 -20.36 3.88
N VAL A 628 -60.68 -20.41 2.77
CA VAL A 628 -60.25 -20.24 1.38
C VAL A 628 -58.87 -19.59 1.25
N VAL A 629 -57.87 -20.35 0.80
CA VAL A 629 -56.74 -19.75 0.06
C VAL A 629 -57.34 -19.18 -1.21
N SER A 630 -57.22 -17.87 -1.41
CA SER A 630 -57.86 -17.24 -2.57
C SER A 630 -57.19 -17.71 -3.86
N TYR A 631 -57.97 -17.85 -4.93
CA TYR A 631 -57.42 -18.19 -6.25
C TYR A 631 -56.45 -17.10 -6.73
N GLU A 632 -56.64 -15.87 -6.25
CA GLU A 632 -55.77 -14.71 -6.51
C GLU A 632 -54.42 -14.81 -5.78
N GLU A 633 -54.36 -15.26 -4.52
CA GLU A 633 -53.08 -15.53 -3.84
C GLU A 633 -52.31 -16.68 -4.51
N LEU A 634 -53.00 -17.73 -4.96
CA LEU A 634 -52.33 -18.85 -5.65
C LEU A 634 -51.76 -18.42 -7.00
N VAL A 635 -52.52 -17.64 -7.78
CA VAL A 635 -52.06 -17.06 -9.06
C VAL A 635 -50.91 -16.07 -8.84
N SER A 636 -50.98 -15.22 -7.82
CA SER A 636 -49.88 -14.30 -7.46
C SER A 636 -48.58 -15.05 -7.15
N VAL A 637 -48.65 -16.18 -6.45
CA VAL A 637 -47.47 -17.01 -6.16
C VAL A 637 -46.96 -17.74 -7.41
N GLU A 638 -47.83 -18.18 -8.32
CA GLU A 638 -47.40 -18.71 -9.62
C GLU A 638 -46.74 -17.63 -10.50
N GLU A 639 -47.27 -16.40 -10.52
CA GLU A 639 -46.67 -15.26 -11.24
C GLU A 639 -45.30 -14.89 -10.67
N GLU A 640 -45.15 -14.81 -9.35
CA GLU A 640 -43.85 -14.58 -8.70
C GLU A 640 -42.84 -15.70 -8.99
N LEU A 641 -43.28 -16.97 -9.00
CA LEU A 641 -42.42 -18.11 -9.37
C LEU A 641 -42.00 -18.07 -10.85
N VAL A 642 -42.87 -17.60 -11.76
CA VAL A 642 -42.52 -17.40 -13.17
C VAL A 642 -41.45 -16.30 -13.31
N ILE A 643 -41.65 -15.15 -12.65
CA ILE A 643 -40.69 -14.03 -12.66
C ILE A 643 -39.35 -14.46 -12.05
N LEU A 644 -39.36 -15.21 -10.94
CA LEU A 644 -38.16 -15.71 -10.29
C LEU A 644 -37.40 -16.70 -11.20
N LYS A 645 -38.12 -17.56 -11.92
CA LYS A 645 -37.55 -18.50 -12.90
C LYS A 645 -36.96 -17.80 -14.12
N GLU A 646 -37.58 -16.72 -14.59
CA GLU A 646 -37.07 -15.89 -15.68
C GLU A 646 -35.79 -15.16 -15.25
N ARG A 647 -35.78 -14.50 -14.08
CA ARG A 647 -34.57 -13.91 -13.48
C ARG A 647 -33.45 -14.93 -13.30
N PHE A 648 -33.75 -16.13 -12.81
CA PHE A 648 -32.76 -17.19 -12.66
C PHE A 648 -32.18 -17.66 -14.01
N SER A 649 -33.01 -17.73 -15.06
CA SER A 649 -32.56 -18.01 -16.42
C SER A 649 -31.60 -16.92 -16.92
N GLN A 650 -31.94 -15.66 -16.71
CA GLN A 650 -31.15 -14.51 -17.14
C GLN A 650 -29.79 -14.43 -16.42
N VAL A 651 -29.78 -14.58 -15.10
CA VAL A 651 -28.53 -14.69 -14.30
C VAL A 651 -27.66 -15.86 -14.77
N ASN A 652 -28.25 -16.98 -15.18
CA ASN A 652 -27.50 -18.11 -15.70
C ASN A 652 -26.95 -17.87 -17.13
N GLU A 653 -27.67 -17.12 -17.97
CA GLU A 653 -27.14 -16.66 -19.26
C GLU A 653 -25.98 -15.67 -19.09
N ASP A 654 -26.11 -14.69 -18.19
CA ASP A 654 -25.09 -13.68 -17.94
C ASP A 654 -23.84 -14.29 -17.29
N LYS A 655 -24.01 -15.27 -16.40
CA LYS A 655 -22.91 -16.12 -15.91
C LYS A 655 -22.18 -16.87 -17.03
N VAL A 656 -22.90 -17.28 -18.08
CA VAL A 656 -22.31 -17.96 -19.25
C VAL A 656 -21.65 -16.95 -20.21
N LYS A 657 -22.18 -15.72 -20.35
CA LYS A 657 -21.50 -14.61 -21.07
C LYS A 657 -20.20 -14.23 -20.38
N LEU A 658 -20.25 -13.86 -19.09
CA LEU A 658 -19.10 -13.47 -18.29
C LEU A 658 -17.99 -14.54 -18.30
N LYS A 659 -18.36 -15.83 -18.34
CA LYS A 659 -17.38 -16.92 -18.48
C LYS A 659 -16.70 -16.94 -19.86
N ARG A 660 -17.41 -16.65 -20.96
CA ARG A 660 -16.79 -16.47 -22.28
C ARG A 660 -15.88 -15.25 -22.28
N ASP A 661 -16.33 -14.14 -21.71
CA ASP A 661 -15.57 -12.88 -21.69
C ASP A 661 -14.25 -13.06 -20.91
N ILE A 662 -14.28 -13.76 -19.76
CA ILE A 662 -13.08 -14.17 -19.02
C ILE A 662 -12.16 -15.08 -19.86
N ASP A 663 -12.72 -16.03 -20.62
CA ASP A 663 -11.94 -16.91 -21.51
C ASP A 663 -11.38 -16.17 -22.74
N GLU A 664 -12.00 -15.08 -23.19
CA GLU A 664 -11.50 -14.20 -24.26
C GLU A 664 -10.43 -13.24 -23.76
N LEU A 665 -10.64 -12.55 -22.63
CA LEU A 665 -9.62 -11.78 -21.92
C LEU A 665 -8.39 -12.64 -21.59
N ARG A 666 -8.56 -13.92 -21.25
CA ARG A 666 -7.44 -14.86 -21.08
C ARG A 666 -6.70 -15.16 -22.38
N LYS A 667 -7.37 -15.21 -23.53
CA LYS A 667 -6.70 -15.37 -24.84
C LYS A 667 -5.94 -14.11 -25.22
N GLU A 668 -6.55 -12.94 -25.06
CA GLU A 668 -5.90 -11.64 -25.34
C GLU A 668 -4.69 -11.41 -24.44
N TYR A 669 -4.82 -11.65 -23.13
CA TYR A 669 -3.69 -11.57 -22.19
C TYR A 669 -2.53 -12.49 -22.61
N ASN A 670 -2.83 -13.73 -23.02
CA ASN A 670 -1.80 -14.64 -23.52
C ASN A 670 -1.22 -14.19 -24.88
N LEU A 671 -2.01 -13.56 -25.74
CA LEU A 671 -1.54 -12.98 -27.00
C LEU A 671 -0.59 -11.81 -26.75
N VAL A 672 -0.94 -10.87 -25.87
CA VAL A 672 -0.09 -9.72 -25.48
C VAL A 672 1.19 -10.18 -24.78
N ARG A 673 1.08 -11.15 -23.85
CA ARG A 673 2.24 -11.78 -23.22
C ARG A 673 3.18 -12.38 -24.27
N ASN A 674 2.64 -13.13 -25.24
CA ASN A 674 3.42 -13.72 -26.32
C ASN A 674 3.94 -12.69 -27.34
N GLN A 675 3.29 -11.54 -27.52
CA GLN A 675 3.82 -10.43 -28.33
C GLN A 675 5.09 -9.83 -27.71
N SER A 676 5.22 -9.77 -26.37
CA SER A 676 6.47 -9.34 -25.73
C SER A 676 7.63 -10.33 -25.99
N HIS A 677 7.34 -11.64 -26.01
CA HIS A 677 8.31 -12.67 -26.36
C HIS A 677 8.62 -12.69 -27.86
N ASN A 678 7.63 -12.45 -28.72
CA ASN A 678 7.83 -12.40 -30.17
C ASN A 678 8.59 -11.14 -30.60
N THR A 679 8.33 -9.97 -30.00
CA THR A 679 9.09 -8.75 -30.32
C THR A 679 10.55 -8.89 -29.89
N THR A 680 10.82 -9.39 -28.68
CA THR A 680 12.20 -9.70 -28.25
C THR A 680 12.85 -10.76 -29.16
N PHE A 681 12.12 -11.79 -29.59
CA PHE A 681 12.62 -12.74 -30.59
C PHE A 681 12.91 -12.09 -31.96
N PHE A 682 12.05 -11.20 -32.46
CA PHE A 682 12.24 -10.50 -33.74
C PHE A 682 13.41 -9.50 -33.72
N TYR A 683 13.79 -8.95 -32.57
CA TYR A 683 15.02 -8.15 -32.45
C TYR A 683 16.28 -9.00 -32.26
N VAL A 684 16.19 -10.15 -31.57
CA VAL A 684 17.34 -11.02 -31.29
C VAL A 684 17.67 -11.95 -32.45
N ALA A 685 16.68 -12.48 -33.17
CA ALA A 685 16.90 -13.43 -34.26
C ALA A 685 17.75 -12.89 -35.43
N PRO A 686 17.59 -11.63 -35.90
CA PRO A 686 18.49 -11.05 -36.90
C PRO A 686 19.92 -10.90 -36.38
N LEU A 687 20.11 -10.51 -35.11
CA LEU A 687 21.44 -10.40 -34.49
C LEU A 687 22.11 -11.78 -34.38
N VAL A 688 21.37 -12.82 -33.99
CA VAL A 688 21.87 -14.20 -33.93
C VAL A 688 22.19 -14.72 -35.33
N LEU A 689 21.38 -14.42 -36.35
CA LEU A 689 21.68 -14.76 -37.75
C LEU A 689 22.91 -14.04 -38.29
N ILE A 690 23.12 -12.76 -37.95
CA ILE A 690 24.34 -12.01 -38.31
C ILE A 690 25.56 -12.62 -37.63
N VAL A 691 25.48 -12.96 -36.33
CA VAL A 691 26.57 -13.62 -35.61
C VAL A 691 26.87 -15.01 -36.18
N LEU A 692 25.85 -15.80 -36.52
CA LEU A 692 26.03 -17.09 -37.20
C LEU A 692 26.62 -16.92 -38.60
N TYR A 693 26.20 -15.93 -39.37
CA TYR A 693 26.78 -15.62 -40.68
C TYR A 693 28.26 -15.22 -40.56
N LEU A 694 28.61 -14.40 -39.57
CA LEU A 694 30.00 -14.02 -39.28
C LEU A 694 30.85 -15.20 -38.78
N LEU A 695 30.27 -16.15 -38.04
CA LEU A 695 30.95 -17.38 -37.64
C LEU A 695 31.15 -18.34 -38.82
N VAL A 696 30.12 -18.55 -39.65
CA VAL A 696 30.18 -19.44 -40.82
C VAL A 696 31.10 -18.89 -41.90
N SER A 697 31.05 -17.60 -42.21
CA SER A 697 31.98 -16.97 -43.16
C SER A 697 33.44 -17.02 -42.68
N LYS A 698 33.68 -17.01 -41.36
CA LYS A 698 35.00 -17.20 -40.76
C LYS A 698 35.44 -18.67 -40.61
N ILE A 699 34.55 -19.62 -40.94
CA ILE A 699 34.84 -21.06 -41.01
C ILE A 699 35.03 -21.52 -42.47
N LEU A 700 34.44 -20.79 -43.43
CA LEU A 700 34.66 -21.00 -44.88
C LEU A 700 35.82 -20.17 -45.47
N SER A 701 36.43 -19.28 -44.68
CA SER A 701 37.66 -18.54 -45.02
C SER A 701 38.85 -19.01 -44.19
#